data_AF-A0AB32VSV2-F1
#
_entry.id   AF-A0AB32VSV2-F1
#
_cell.length_a   1.000
_cell.length_b   1.000
_cell.length_c   1.000
_cell.angle_alpha   90.00
_cell.angle_beta   90.00
_cell.angle_gamma   90.00
#
_symmetry.space_group_name_H-M   'P 1'
#
loop_
_entity.id
_entity.type
_entity.pdbx_description
1 polymer ?
#
loop_
_entity_poly.entity_id
_entity_poly.type
_entity_poly.pdbx_seq_one_letter_code
_entity_poly.pdbx_strand_id
1 'polypeptide(L)'
;MFSASTLFLMGLGKTLQAISFLSYLKVHQKSPGPFLVLCPLSVTDGWVSEIVKFTPKLEVLRYVGEKEHRQSIRKTIYEHVEEKSSSSNVLSLPFDVLLTTYDIALMDQDFLSQIPWHYAIIDEAQRLKNPSSVLYNVLIDRFLMPRRLLMTGTPIQNNLTELWALMHFCMPSVFGTLNQFLSSFKEAGDSSSDGTPSKTKEQFKSLKYILQAFMLRRTKSKLIECGNLVLPPLTEITVMAPLLSLQKKVYTSILRKELPKLLALSSGSSSHQSLQNIVIQLRKACSHPYLFPGIEPEPYEEGEHLVQGGGKLMVLDQLLKKLYDSGHRVLLFAQMTHTLDILQDFLELRKYSYERLDGSIRAEERFAAIRSFSKRSAEGSLNSESDRNAAFIFMISTRAGGVGLNLVAADTVIFYEQDWNPQVDKQALQRAHRIGQMNHVLSINLVTEHSVEEVIMRRAERKLQLSHNVVGDQVMEQEGKENAGAEMGDLRSIIFGLHMFDPTEINNEKVDELKTSELSAMAEKVIAVRHKQTLGKFEINAGDLMDGHDVIMKGSSSFCVDPGLDEASYLSWVEKFKAASQSGDNQIMELERRRNFPEDRHLKVEAAKKKAEEKKKTRWEAHGYHSLSVQDPLPVDGDMMSDSGSVLFVYGDCTDPSKVCLSEPAVIFSCIDNSGNWGHGGMFDALAKLSASIPDAYERASEFQDLHLGDLHLIRINEDCKGNNTPWWVALAVVQSYNPRRKVPRSDISIPDLECCLSKASFSAAENSASIHMPRIGYQDGSDRSQWYTVERLLRKYASIYGVKIFVYYYRR
;
A
#
# COMPACT_ATOMS: atom_id res chain seq x y z
N MET A 1 22.40 15.12 30.25
CA MET A 1 21.18 15.93 30.07
C MET A 1 20.85 16.07 28.58
N PHE A 2 20.71 14.95 27.85
CA PHE A 2 20.26 14.94 26.45
C PHE A 2 19.02 14.05 26.36
N SER A 3 17.85 14.63 26.62
CA SER A 3 16.57 14.00 26.27
C SER A 3 16.33 14.28 24.80
N ALA A 4 16.92 13.45 23.94
CA ALA A 4 16.87 13.60 22.48
C ALA A 4 15.43 13.37 21.99
N SER A 5 14.69 14.46 21.80
CA SER A 5 13.54 14.49 20.91
C SER A 5 14.09 14.92 19.55
N THR A 6 14.03 14.09 18.53
CA THR A 6 14.58 14.46 17.23
C THR A 6 13.86 13.80 16.08
N LEU A 7 13.35 14.64 15.18
CA LEU A 7 12.56 14.27 14.02
C LEU A 7 13.36 14.58 12.74
N PHE A 8 14.01 13.57 12.16
CA PHE A 8 14.91 13.76 11.00
C PHE A 8 14.24 13.56 9.63
N LEU A 9 14.64 14.40 8.67
CA LEU A 9 14.38 14.28 7.22
C LEU A 9 14.92 12.97 6.62
N MET A 10 14.35 12.52 5.49
CA MET A 10 14.70 11.24 4.86
C MET A 10 16.08 11.28 4.17
N GLY A 11 16.81 10.17 4.27
CA GLY A 11 18.02 9.93 3.48
C GLY A 11 19.34 10.40 4.07
N LEU A 12 19.37 10.78 5.35
CA LEU A 12 20.57 11.23 6.08
C LEU A 12 21.09 10.21 7.12
N GLY A 13 20.79 8.92 6.94
CA GLY A 13 21.22 7.87 7.88
C GLY A 13 20.49 7.90 9.23
N LYS A 14 19.16 8.02 9.21
CA LYS A 14 18.33 8.02 10.43
C LYS A 14 18.46 6.72 11.22
N THR A 15 18.42 5.61 10.50
CA THR A 15 18.59 4.26 11.03
C THR A 15 19.94 4.13 11.74
N LEU A 16 21.05 4.52 11.09
CA LEU A 16 22.37 4.54 11.71
C LEU A 16 22.45 5.41 12.99
N GLN A 17 21.81 6.58 13.01
CA GLN A 17 21.76 7.44 14.20
C GLN A 17 20.97 6.79 15.35
N ALA A 18 19.83 6.15 15.03
CA ALA A 18 19.06 5.39 16.01
C ALA A 18 19.87 4.19 16.55
N ILE A 19 20.54 3.43 15.68
CA ILE A 19 21.35 2.26 16.06
C ILE A 19 22.54 2.66 16.94
N SER A 20 23.28 3.71 16.54
CA SER A 20 24.40 4.22 17.35
C SER A 20 23.94 4.74 18.72
N PHE A 21 22.76 5.36 18.78
CA PHE A 21 22.14 5.76 20.03
C PHE A 21 21.77 4.56 20.93
N LEU A 22 21.15 3.50 20.38
CA LEU A 22 20.86 2.27 21.13
C LEU A 22 22.13 1.60 21.65
N SER A 23 23.17 1.55 20.82
CA SER A 23 24.48 1.02 21.21
C SER A 23 25.10 1.81 22.36
N TYR A 24 25.03 3.15 22.29
CA TYR A 24 25.49 4.03 23.37
C TYR A 24 24.74 3.77 24.68
N LEU A 25 23.42 3.57 24.65
CA LEU A 25 22.65 3.24 25.86
C LEU A 25 23.11 1.91 26.48
N LYS A 26 23.31 0.87 25.66
CA LYS A 26 23.74 -0.45 26.14
C LYS A 26 25.16 -0.39 26.75
N VAL A 27 26.10 0.26 26.07
CA VAL A 27 27.52 0.25 26.46
C VAL A 27 27.81 1.23 27.61
N HIS A 28 27.23 2.43 27.58
CA HIS A 28 27.63 3.54 28.46
C HIS A 28 26.71 3.74 29.67
N GLN A 29 25.41 3.41 29.56
CA GLN A 29 24.41 3.66 30.62
C GLN A 29 24.00 2.40 31.42
N LYS A 30 24.56 1.22 31.13
CA LYS A 30 24.22 -0.07 31.78
C LYS A 30 22.72 -0.42 31.78
N SER A 31 21.90 0.14 30.88
CA SER A 31 20.52 -0.30 30.66
C SER A 31 20.50 -1.25 29.44
N PRO A 32 20.54 -2.58 29.62
CA PRO A 32 20.71 -3.52 28.50
C PRO A 32 19.48 -3.65 27.59
N GLY A 33 18.30 -3.19 28.01
CA GLY A 33 17.05 -3.33 27.24
C GLY A 33 15.88 -3.69 28.15
N PRO A 34 14.69 -4.00 27.60
CA PRO A 34 14.41 -4.20 26.18
C PRO A 34 14.07 -2.92 25.40
N PHE A 35 14.51 -2.87 24.13
CA PHE A 35 14.21 -1.81 23.17
C PHE A 35 13.19 -2.29 22.12
N LEU A 36 12.19 -1.45 21.82
CA LEU A 36 11.19 -1.71 20.80
C LEU A 36 11.48 -0.89 19.54
N VAL A 37 11.50 -1.53 18.37
CA VAL A 37 11.56 -0.83 17.09
C VAL A 37 10.29 -1.15 16.30
N LEU A 38 9.45 -0.13 16.10
CA LEU A 38 8.26 -0.16 15.26
C LEU A 38 8.59 0.44 13.90
N CYS A 39 8.47 -0.37 12.84
CA CYS A 39 8.76 0.09 11.49
C CYS A 39 7.82 -0.52 10.45
N PRO A 40 7.66 0.09 9.26
CA PRO A 40 6.91 -0.54 8.17
C PRO A 40 7.53 -1.87 7.73
N LEU A 41 6.71 -2.80 7.23
CA LEU A 41 7.16 -4.12 6.79
C LEU A 41 8.27 -4.07 5.73
N SER A 42 8.33 -3.04 4.89
CA SER A 42 9.34 -2.95 3.83
C SER A 42 10.75 -2.60 4.31
N VAL A 43 10.92 -2.09 5.53
CA VAL A 43 12.23 -1.67 6.06
C VAL A 43 12.80 -2.63 7.10
N THR A 44 12.05 -3.65 7.52
CA THR A 44 12.42 -4.57 8.59
C THR A 44 13.79 -5.20 8.35
N ASP A 45 14.04 -5.68 7.13
CA ASP A 45 15.28 -6.37 6.78
C ASP A 45 16.46 -5.39 6.64
N GLY A 46 16.17 -4.15 6.23
CA GLY A 46 17.16 -3.06 6.22
C GLY A 46 17.63 -2.74 7.63
N TRP A 47 16.71 -2.65 8.59
CA TRP A 47 17.03 -2.47 10.01
C TRP A 47 17.87 -3.63 10.56
N VAL A 48 17.48 -4.89 10.32
CA VAL A 48 18.25 -6.07 10.76
C VAL A 48 19.65 -6.05 10.17
N SER A 49 19.78 -5.82 8.87
CA SER A 49 21.08 -5.77 8.18
C SER A 49 21.97 -4.67 8.72
N GLU A 50 21.44 -3.48 8.99
CA GLU A 50 22.19 -2.37 9.57
C GLU A 50 22.62 -2.65 11.02
N ILE A 51 21.76 -3.22 11.86
CA ILE A 51 22.12 -3.53 13.25
C ILE A 51 23.21 -4.60 13.30
N VAL A 52 23.10 -5.67 12.49
CA VAL A 52 24.12 -6.72 12.38
C VAL A 52 25.45 -6.15 11.88
N LYS A 53 25.41 -5.24 10.90
CA LYS A 53 26.61 -4.61 10.32
C LYS A 53 27.31 -3.66 11.29
N PHE A 54 26.57 -2.76 11.95
CA PHE A 54 27.16 -1.67 12.74
C PHE A 54 27.35 -2.03 14.21
N THR A 55 26.54 -2.94 14.75
CA THR A 55 26.49 -3.24 16.18
C THR A 55 26.28 -4.74 16.42
N PRO A 56 27.27 -5.61 16.14
CA PRO A 56 27.14 -7.06 16.27
C PRO A 56 26.94 -7.56 17.71
N LYS A 57 27.16 -6.68 18.71
CA LYS A 57 26.93 -6.97 20.14
C LYS A 57 25.48 -6.75 20.59
N LEU A 58 24.61 -6.25 19.71
CA LEU A 58 23.18 -6.09 19.99
C LEU A 58 22.44 -7.30 19.42
N GLU A 59 21.77 -8.04 20.30
CA GLU A 59 20.91 -9.15 19.92
C GLU A 59 19.56 -8.61 19.43
N VAL A 60 19.27 -8.86 18.16
CA VAL A 60 18.03 -8.41 17.50
C VAL A 60 17.12 -9.60 17.26
N LEU A 61 15.89 -9.49 17.73
CA LEU A 61 14.83 -10.42 17.41
C LEU A 61 13.87 -9.79 16.39
N ARG A 62 13.75 -10.43 15.22
CA ARG A 62 12.76 -10.06 14.20
C ARG A 62 11.43 -10.74 14.53
N TYR A 63 10.46 -9.97 15.00
CA TYR A 63 9.12 -10.43 15.34
C TYR A 63 8.15 -10.14 14.19
N VAL A 64 8.29 -10.90 13.10
CA VAL A 64 7.48 -10.77 11.87
C VAL A 64 7.18 -12.17 11.33
N GLY A 65 6.00 -12.38 10.75
CA GLY A 65 5.66 -13.62 10.05
C GLY A 65 4.25 -14.10 10.34
N GLU A 66 3.96 -15.31 9.88
CA GLU A 66 2.68 -15.98 10.10
C GLU A 66 2.41 -16.27 11.57
N LYS A 67 1.17 -16.65 11.89
CA LYS A 67 0.73 -16.87 13.27
C LYS A 67 1.55 -17.98 13.95
N GLU A 68 1.84 -19.06 13.25
CA GLU A 68 2.57 -20.22 13.78
C GLU A 68 4.03 -19.88 14.10
N HIS A 69 4.71 -19.19 13.19
CA HIS A 69 6.08 -18.71 13.42
C HIS A 69 6.15 -17.79 14.65
N ARG A 70 5.18 -16.87 14.79
CA ARG A 70 5.09 -15.97 15.95
C ARG A 70 4.81 -16.74 17.25
N GLN A 71 3.98 -17.79 17.21
CA GLN A 71 3.74 -18.65 18.37
C GLN A 71 5.01 -19.39 18.80
N SER A 72 5.79 -19.91 17.85
CA SER A 72 7.09 -20.52 18.12
C SER A 72 8.05 -19.53 18.78
N ILE A 73 8.17 -18.31 18.24
CA ILE A 73 9.01 -17.25 18.83
C ILE A 73 8.56 -16.93 20.28
N ARG A 74 7.25 -16.78 20.51
CA ARG A 74 6.72 -16.54 21.87
C ARG A 74 7.08 -17.67 22.82
N LYS A 75 6.91 -18.92 22.38
CA LYS A 75 7.24 -20.10 23.19
C LYS A 75 8.70 -20.09 23.59
N THR A 76 9.62 -19.84 22.64
CA THR A 76 11.06 -19.74 22.92
C THR A 76 11.40 -18.60 23.90
N ILE A 77 10.70 -17.46 23.82
CA ILE A 77 10.86 -16.36 24.78
C ILE A 77 10.36 -16.78 26.17
N TYR A 78 9.19 -17.41 26.27
CA TYR A 78 8.64 -17.88 27.54
C TYR A 78 9.53 -18.94 28.19
N GLU A 79 10.01 -19.92 27.43
CA GLU A 79 10.94 -20.95 27.91
C GLU A 79 12.23 -20.33 28.48
N HIS A 80 12.83 -19.37 27.78
CA HIS A 80 14.02 -18.65 28.28
C HIS A 80 13.74 -17.85 29.56
N VAL A 81 12.56 -17.26 29.68
CA VAL A 81 12.16 -16.50 30.87
C VAL A 81 11.90 -17.45 32.04
N GLU A 82 11.26 -18.60 31.84
CA GLU A 82 11.04 -19.61 32.89
C GLU A 82 12.36 -20.21 33.39
N GLU A 83 13.29 -20.56 32.49
CA GLU A 83 14.60 -21.11 32.85
C GLU A 83 15.43 -20.13 33.71
N LYS A 84 15.44 -18.84 33.36
CA LYS A 84 16.26 -17.83 34.07
C LYS A 84 15.58 -17.22 35.30
N SER A 85 14.25 -17.20 35.36
CA SER A 85 13.49 -16.72 36.54
C SER A 85 13.77 -17.55 37.81
N SER A 86 14.30 -18.76 37.66
CA SER A 86 14.74 -19.62 38.75
C SER A 86 16.03 -19.13 39.46
N SER A 87 16.74 -18.13 38.90
CA SER A 87 18.08 -17.74 39.37
C SER A 87 18.26 -16.24 39.71
N SER A 88 17.38 -15.33 39.26
CA SER A 88 17.42 -13.92 39.68
C SER A 88 16.10 -13.17 39.40
N ASN A 89 15.76 -12.18 40.24
CA ASN A 89 14.53 -11.34 40.14
C ASN A 89 14.52 -10.32 38.97
N VAL A 90 15.39 -10.48 37.97
CA VAL A 90 15.48 -9.57 36.82
C VAL A 90 15.00 -10.32 35.58
N LEU A 91 13.99 -9.77 34.89
CA LEU A 91 13.50 -10.29 33.60
C LEU A 91 14.63 -10.25 32.56
N SER A 92 15.40 -11.34 32.45
CA SER A 92 16.43 -11.50 31.42
C SER A 92 15.77 -12.02 30.15
N LEU A 93 15.52 -11.10 29.22
CA LEU A 93 15.03 -11.44 27.88
C LEU A 93 16.18 -11.98 27.01
N PRO A 94 15.90 -12.85 26.03
CA PRO A 94 16.90 -13.41 25.12
C PRO A 94 17.29 -12.47 23.97
N PHE A 95 16.91 -11.19 24.06
CA PHE A 95 17.19 -10.18 23.05
C PHE A 95 17.30 -8.80 23.70
N ASP A 96 18.05 -7.89 23.06
CA ASP A 96 18.10 -6.49 23.47
C ASP A 96 17.07 -5.65 22.69
N VAL A 97 16.92 -5.95 21.39
CA VAL A 97 16.07 -5.18 20.46
C VAL A 97 15.04 -6.11 19.84
N LEU A 98 13.75 -5.78 20.01
CA LEU A 98 12.66 -6.41 19.30
C LEU A 98 12.19 -5.53 18.16
N LEU A 99 12.24 -6.06 16.94
CA LEU A 99 11.77 -5.38 15.74
C LEU A 99 10.42 -5.95 15.30
N THR A 100 9.42 -5.10 15.21
CA THR A 100 8.06 -5.48 14.80
C THR A 100 7.41 -4.42 13.91
N THR A 101 6.29 -4.77 13.29
CA THR A 101 5.52 -3.88 12.41
C THR A 101 4.29 -3.33 13.13
N TYR A 102 3.74 -2.23 12.59
CA TYR A 102 2.54 -1.60 13.13
C TYR A 102 1.33 -2.54 13.20
N ASP A 103 1.13 -3.36 12.17
CA ASP A 103 -0.02 -4.26 12.09
C ASP A 103 0.12 -5.42 13.10
N ILE A 104 1.34 -5.95 13.26
CA ILE A 104 1.64 -7.00 14.24
C ILE A 104 1.55 -6.45 15.67
N ALA A 105 1.99 -5.21 15.90
CA ALA A 105 1.85 -4.55 17.19
C ALA A 105 0.38 -4.44 17.64
N LEU A 106 -0.55 -4.28 16.68
CA LEU A 106 -1.98 -4.26 16.94
C LEU A 106 -2.54 -5.68 17.16
N MET A 107 -2.15 -6.65 16.33
CA MET A 107 -2.61 -8.04 16.45
C MET A 107 -2.13 -8.72 17.75
N ASP A 108 -0.90 -8.43 18.16
CA ASP A 108 -0.23 -9.07 19.29
C ASP A 108 -0.03 -8.13 20.47
N GLN A 109 -0.93 -7.14 20.60
CA GLN A 109 -0.90 -6.16 21.68
C GLN A 109 -0.85 -6.82 23.06
N ASP A 110 -1.52 -7.96 23.25
CA ASP A 110 -1.61 -8.64 24.54
C ASP A 110 -0.26 -9.24 24.98
N PHE A 111 0.56 -9.70 24.04
CA PHE A 111 1.90 -10.21 24.33
C PHE A 111 2.90 -9.06 24.47
N LEU A 112 2.92 -8.14 23.51
CA LEU A 112 3.91 -7.05 23.47
C LEU A 112 3.72 -6.03 24.59
N SER A 113 2.50 -5.90 25.14
CA SER A 113 2.23 -5.06 26.31
C SER A 113 2.70 -5.65 27.64
N GLN A 114 2.96 -6.97 27.71
CA GLN A 114 3.52 -7.60 28.91
C GLN A 114 4.95 -7.15 29.17
N ILE A 115 5.69 -6.86 28.10
CA ILE A 115 7.10 -6.45 28.16
C ILE A 115 7.20 -4.96 28.53
N PRO A 116 7.91 -4.59 29.62
CA PRO A 116 8.18 -3.19 29.94
C PRO A 116 9.33 -2.66 29.08
N TRP A 117 8.99 -1.87 28.07
CA TRP A 117 9.97 -1.31 27.13
C TRP A 117 10.72 -0.13 27.74
N HIS A 118 12.04 -0.11 27.66
CA HIS A 118 12.85 1.01 28.16
C HIS A 118 12.91 2.18 27.18
N TYR A 119 12.92 1.85 25.89
CA TYR A 119 12.97 2.83 24.81
C TYR A 119 12.22 2.28 23.60
N ALA A 120 11.39 3.10 22.98
CA ALA A 120 10.66 2.77 21.76
C ALA A 120 11.09 3.68 20.62
N ILE A 121 11.52 3.09 19.51
CA ILE A 121 11.84 3.79 18.26
C ILE A 121 10.71 3.53 17.29
N ILE A 122 10.15 4.59 16.73
CA ILE A 122 9.04 4.53 15.79
C ILE A 122 9.48 5.16 14.47
N ASP A 123 9.64 4.32 13.46
CA ASP A 123 10.05 4.73 12.13
C ASP A 123 8.85 5.00 11.22
N GLU A 124 8.95 6.02 10.38
CA GLU A 124 7.84 6.53 9.55
C GLU A 124 6.61 6.90 10.40
N ALA A 125 6.84 7.70 11.45
CA ALA A 125 5.85 8.12 12.45
C ALA A 125 4.61 8.84 11.88
N GLN A 126 4.57 9.20 10.58
CA GLN A 126 3.35 9.69 9.93
C GLN A 126 2.18 8.69 9.99
N ARG A 127 2.42 7.41 10.29
CA ARG A 127 1.35 6.43 10.61
C ARG A 127 0.54 6.82 11.85
N LEU A 128 1.11 7.62 12.76
CA LEU A 128 0.49 8.08 14.02
C LEU A 128 -0.13 9.49 13.91
N LYS A 129 -0.35 9.99 12.69
CA LYS A 129 -0.89 11.35 12.46
C LYS A 129 -2.31 11.57 12.98
N ASN A 130 -3.09 10.50 13.10
CA ASN A 130 -4.49 10.59 13.54
C ASN A 130 -4.63 10.11 14.99
N PRO A 131 -5.00 11.00 15.93
CA PRO A 131 -5.17 10.62 17.33
C PRO A 131 -6.38 9.71 17.56
N SER A 132 -7.36 9.65 16.64
CA SER A 132 -8.48 8.72 16.74
C SER A 132 -8.17 7.32 16.21
N SER A 133 -6.95 7.08 15.73
CA SER A 133 -6.54 5.76 15.22
C SER A 133 -6.46 4.73 16.34
N VAL A 134 -6.94 3.51 16.08
CA VAL A 134 -6.84 2.38 17.03
C VAL A 134 -5.38 2.12 17.41
N LEU A 135 -4.47 2.18 16.44
CA LEU A 135 -3.02 2.04 16.67
C LEU A 135 -2.49 3.06 17.67
N TYR A 136 -2.94 4.32 17.57
CA TYR A 136 -2.50 5.41 18.44
C TYR A 136 -2.89 5.14 19.89
N ASN A 137 -4.16 4.79 20.11
CA ASN A 137 -4.71 4.51 21.43
C ASN A 137 -4.07 3.26 22.04
N VAL A 138 -3.92 2.17 21.28
CA VAL A 138 -3.30 0.94 21.78
C VAL A 138 -1.85 1.19 22.23
N LEU A 139 -1.07 1.92 21.43
CA LEU A 139 0.31 2.21 21.79
C LEU A 139 0.44 3.11 23.02
N ILE A 140 -0.43 4.10 23.21
CA ILE A 140 -0.38 4.97 24.40
C ILE A 140 -0.92 4.27 25.65
N ASP A 141 -2.03 3.53 25.53
CA ASP A 141 -2.76 3.01 26.68
C ASP A 141 -2.21 1.66 27.16
N ARG A 142 -1.71 0.81 26.25
CA ARG A 142 -1.33 -0.59 26.56
C ARG A 142 0.18 -0.79 26.69
N PHE A 143 1.00 -0.06 25.93
CA PHE A 143 2.44 -0.28 25.90
C PHE A 143 3.14 0.64 26.91
N LEU A 144 3.90 0.05 27.83
CA LEU A 144 4.73 0.82 28.75
C LEU A 144 6.03 1.22 28.04
N MET A 145 6.07 2.45 27.53
CA MET A 145 7.24 3.04 26.87
C MET A 145 7.53 4.46 27.41
N PRO A 146 8.43 4.59 28.40
CA PRO A 146 8.69 5.87 29.06
C PRO A 146 9.46 6.84 28.16
N ARG A 147 10.25 6.33 27.21
CA ARG A 147 11.04 7.14 26.26
C ARG A 147 10.74 6.70 24.83
N ARG A 148 10.47 7.69 23.98
CA ARG A 148 10.06 7.48 22.58
C ARG A 148 10.88 8.34 21.63
N LEU A 149 11.34 7.73 20.54
CA LEU A 149 11.99 8.42 19.43
C LEU A 149 11.13 8.26 18.17
N LEU A 150 10.59 9.37 17.68
CA LEU A 150 9.84 9.40 16.44
C LEU A 150 10.73 9.81 15.27
N MET A 151 10.83 8.96 14.27
CA MET A 151 11.52 9.25 13.03
C MET A 151 10.50 9.43 11.92
N THR A 152 10.46 10.60 11.28
CA THR A 152 9.63 10.81 10.09
C THR A 152 10.28 11.76 9.12
N GLY A 153 10.20 11.43 7.83
CA GLY A 153 10.69 12.26 6.75
C GLY A 153 9.96 13.57 6.54
N THR A 154 8.68 13.59 6.91
CA THR A 154 7.72 14.65 6.56
C THR A 154 6.91 15.03 7.80
N PRO A 155 7.52 15.81 8.72
CA PRO A 155 6.95 16.14 10.03
C PRO A 155 5.56 16.79 9.99
N ILE A 156 5.33 17.66 9.00
CA ILE A 156 4.12 18.46 8.87
C ILE A 156 3.55 18.18 7.48
N GLN A 157 2.50 17.38 7.40
CA GLN A 157 1.90 17.05 6.11
C GLN A 157 0.79 18.04 5.75
N ASN A 158 -0.24 18.24 6.59
CA ASN A 158 -1.33 19.14 6.21
C ASN A 158 -2.05 19.87 7.37
N ASN A 159 -1.96 19.45 8.64
CA ASN A 159 -2.77 20.03 9.73
C ASN A 159 -2.01 20.17 11.06
N LEU A 160 -2.28 21.26 11.81
CA LEU A 160 -1.81 21.45 13.18
C LEU A 160 -2.27 20.33 14.13
N THR A 161 -3.40 19.68 13.84
CA THR A 161 -3.87 18.50 14.58
C THR A 161 -2.94 17.30 14.44
N GLU A 162 -2.37 17.07 13.26
CA GLU A 162 -1.39 15.99 13.02
C GLU A 162 -0.10 16.25 13.80
N LEU A 163 0.35 17.52 13.81
CA LEU A 163 1.52 17.92 14.58
C LEU A 163 1.29 17.71 16.07
N TRP A 164 0.13 18.14 16.59
CA TRP A 164 -0.24 17.88 17.99
C TRP A 164 -0.26 16.39 18.30
N ALA A 165 -0.83 15.55 17.42
CA ALA A 165 -0.91 14.12 17.65
C ALA A 165 0.48 13.49 17.82
N LEU A 166 1.46 13.88 16.98
CA LEU A 166 2.84 13.40 17.09
C LEU A 166 3.54 13.92 18.35
N MET A 167 3.33 15.19 18.71
CA MET A 167 3.94 15.80 19.90
C MET A 167 3.36 15.22 21.20
N HIS A 168 2.03 15.08 21.27
CA HIS A 168 1.33 14.40 22.35
C HIS A 168 1.78 12.94 22.45
N PHE A 169 1.97 12.26 21.32
CA PHE A 169 2.51 10.90 21.33
C PHE A 169 3.94 10.85 21.88
N CYS A 170 4.81 11.83 21.61
CA CYS A 170 6.14 11.88 22.24
C CYS A 170 6.04 12.10 23.76
N MET A 171 5.21 13.05 24.19
CA MET A 171 5.12 13.52 25.58
C MET A 171 3.67 13.88 26.00
N PRO A 172 2.86 12.88 26.39
CA PRO A 172 1.47 13.07 26.83
C PRO A 172 1.35 13.92 28.10
N SER A 173 2.35 13.87 28.99
CA SER A 173 2.34 14.63 30.25
C SER A 173 2.49 16.14 30.07
N VAL A 174 3.06 16.54 28.94
CA VAL A 174 3.43 17.93 28.64
C VAL A 174 2.36 18.58 27.77
N PHE A 175 1.93 17.87 26.73
CA PHE A 175 0.93 18.36 25.80
C PHE A 175 -0.44 17.95 26.33
N GLY A 176 -1.22 18.92 26.79
CA GLY A 176 -2.59 18.71 27.25
C GLY A 176 -3.55 18.33 26.12
N THR A 177 -4.85 18.56 26.34
CA THR A 177 -5.88 18.13 25.37
C THR A 177 -5.79 18.86 24.03
N LEU A 178 -6.23 18.18 22.96
CA LEU A 178 -6.28 18.74 21.60
C LEU A 178 -7.04 20.07 21.55
N ASN A 179 -8.13 20.21 22.31
CA ASN A 179 -8.93 21.42 22.33
C ASN A 179 -8.19 22.62 22.94
N GLN A 180 -7.38 22.39 23.98
CA GLN A 180 -6.53 23.44 24.57
C GLN A 180 -5.48 23.90 23.57
N PHE A 181 -4.80 22.93 22.93
CA PHE A 181 -3.82 23.24 21.89
C PHE A 181 -4.45 24.00 20.73
N LEU A 182 -5.57 23.51 20.20
CA LEU A 182 -6.28 24.20 19.13
C LEU A 182 -6.78 25.58 19.56
N SER A 183 -7.26 25.78 20.79
CA SER A 183 -7.67 27.12 21.24
C SER A 183 -6.50 28.12 21.29
N SER A 184 -5.29 27.66 21.60
CA SER A 184 -4.08 28.50 21.62
C SER A 184 -3.53 28.82 20.22
N PHE A 185 -3.89 28.03 19.20
CA PHE A 185 -3.34 28.15 17.84
C PHE A 185 -4.41 28.28 16.73
N LYS A 186 -5.72 28.33 17.06
CA LYS A 186 -6.83 28.46 16.09
C LYS A 186 -6.84 29.81 15.39
N GLU A 187 -6.46 30.88 16.09
CA GLU A 187 -6.25 32.21 15.49
C GLU A 187 -5.09 32.21 14.46
N ALA A 188 -4.24 31.18 14.47
CA ALA A 188 -3.17 31.01 13.50
C ALA A 188 -3.56 30.12 12.29
N GLY A 189 -4.64 29.34 12.41
CA GLY A 189 -5.06 28.34 11.41
C GLY A 189 -6.24 28.75 10.53
N ASP A 190 -7.13 29.61 11.00
CA ASP A 190 -8.29 30.10 10.24
C ASP A 190 -7.98 31.43 9.55
N SER A 191 -7.69 31.37 8.25
CA SER A 191 -7.46 32.52 7.35
C SER A 191 -8.70 33.40 7.12
N SER A 192 -9.80 33.16 7.84
CA SER A 192 -11.10 33.81 7.65
C SER A 192 -11.51 34.72 8.80
N SER A 193 -10.70 34.84 9.86
CA SER A 193 -10.94 35.84 10.90
C SER A 193 -10.15 37.11 10.60
N ASP A 194 -10.82 38.25 10.74
CA ASP A 194 -10.38 39.63 10.47
C ASP A 194 -9.29 40.12 11.47
N GLY A 195 -8.38 39.22 11.84
CA GLY A 195 -7.31 39.42 12.82
C GLY A 195 -6.04 39.95 12.17
N THR A 196 -5.48 40.99 12.77
CA THR A 196 -4.20 41.61 12.37
C THR A 196 -3.10 40.56 12.05
N PRO A 197 -2.50 40.57 10.85
CA PRO A 197 -1.53 39.57 10.39
C PRO A 197 -0.23 39.49 11.20
N SER A 198 -0.01 40.40 12.16
CA SER A 198 1.13 40.39 13.09
C SER A 198 1.00 39.33 14.19
N LYS A 199 -0.20 39.15 14.78
CA LYS A 199 -0.42 38.20 15.90
C LYS A 199 -0.27 36.74 15.46
N THR A 200 -0.78 36.41 14.28
CA THR A 200 -0.65 35.08 13.67
C THR A 200 0.83 34.75 13.44
N LYS A 201 1.64 35.70 12.95
CA LYS A 201 3.09 35.54 12.75
C LYS A 201 3.85 35.32 14.06
N GLU A 202 3.47 36.00 15.14
CA GLU A 202 4.08 35.81 16.47
C GLU A 202 3.75 34.43 17.08
N GLN A 203 2.50 33.98 16.97
CA GLN A 203 2.09 32.64 17.42
C GLN A 203 2.83 31.53 16.65
N PHE A 204 3.04 31.69 15.33
CA PHE A 204 3.85 30.76 14.54
C PHE A 204 5.33 30.77 14.93
N LYS A 205 5.90 31.94 15.26
CA LYS A 205 7.29 32.03 15.78
C LYS A 205 7.43 31.28 17.10
N SER A 206 6.50 31.46 18.03
CA SER A 206 6.49 30.74 19.31
C SER A 206 6.36 29.22 19.13
N LEU A 207 5.47 28.77 18.24
CA LEU A 207 5.36 27.35 17.90
C LEU A 207 6.67 26.82 17.31
N LYS A 208 7.33 27.59 16.43
CA LYS A 208 8.62 27.23 15.84
C LYS A 208 9.72 27.08 16.91
N TYR A 209 9.79 27.97 17.89
CA TYR A 209 10.75 27.85 18.99
C TYR A 209 10.52 26.59 19.84
N ILE A 210 9.26 26.29 20.16
CA ILE A 210 8.89 25.06 20.88
C ILE A 210 9.31 23.85 20.05
N LEU A 211 8.98 23.82 18.76
CA LEU A 211 9.37 22.73 17.88
C LEU A 211 10.89 22.59 17.79
N GLN A 212 11.65 23.67 17.68
CA GLN A 212 13.11 23.62 17.59
C GLN A 212 13.78 22.95 18.79
N ALA A 213 13.19 23.06 19.98
CA ALA A 213 13.68 22.38 21.19
C ALA A 213 13.44 20.85 21.15
N PHE A 214 12.38 20.40 20.47
CA PHE A 214 11.97 18.99 20.43
C PHE A 214 12.22 18.30 19.09
N MET A 215 12.60 19.05 18.07
CA MET A 215 12.63 18.60 16.68
C MET A 215 13.94 19.04 16.04
N LEU A 216 14.89 18.12 15.92
CA LEU A 216 16.09 18.37 15.14
C LEU A 216 15.89 17.98 13.67
N ARG A 217 15.76 19.01 12.82
CA ARG A 217 15.61 18.91 11.37
C ARG A 217 16.85 19.44 10.65
N ARG A 218 17.39 18.67 9.71
CA ARG A 218 18.53 19.08 8.86
C ARG A 218 18.17 18.94 7.39
N THR A 219 18.28 20.03 6.61
CA THR A 219 18.07 19.99 5.16
C THR A 219 19.33 19.53 4.44
N LYS A 220 19.17 18.85 3.30
CA LYS A 220 20.29 18.43 2.46
C LYS A 220 21.10 19.65 1.99
N SER A 221 20.43 20.72 1.58
CA SER A 221 21.06 21.97 1.16
C SER A 221 21.98 22.53 2.25
N LYS A 222 21.50 22.62 3.50
CA LYS A 222 22.31 23.11 4.64
C LYS A 222 23.51 22.20 4.94
N LEU A 223 23.38 20.88 4.75
CA LEU A 223 24.49 19.94 4.95
C LEU A 223 25.53 19.98 3.81
N ILE A 224 25.08 20.24 2.58
CA ILE A 224 25.93 20.45 1.41
C ILE A 224 26.69 21.78 1.57
N GLU A 225 26.00 22.85 1.96
CA GLU A 225 26.59 24.17 2.25
C GLU A 225 27.62 24.12 3.38
N CYS A 226 27.38 23.33 4.42
CA CYS A 226 28.35 23.11 5.50
C CYS A 226 29.50 22.16 5.13
N GLY A 227 29.55 21.61 3.91
CA GLY A 227 30.61 20.70 3.44
C GLY A 227 30.60 19.30 4.04
N ASN A 228 29.61 18.95 4.86
CA ASN A 228 29.52 17.66 5.56
C ASN A 228 28.91 16.54 4.71
N LEU A 229 28.26 16.89 3.59
CA LEU A 229 27.59 15.95 2.72
C LEU A 229 27.91 16.25 1.26
N VAL A 230 28.54 15.29 0.58
CA VAL A 230 28.72 15.32 -0.88
C VAL A 230 27.60 14.50 -1.50
N LEU A 231 26.71 15.17 -2.23
CA LEU A 231 25.62 14.53 -2.97
C LEU A 231 25.59 15.12 -4.38
N PRO A 232 25.37 14.29 -5.43
CA PRO A 232 25.22 14.80 -6.79
C PRO A 232 24.06 15.79 -6.91
N PRO A 233 24.06 16.69 -7.91
CA PRO A 233 22.96 17.60 -8.12
C PRO A 233 21.67 16.84 -8.49
N LEU A 234 20.54 17.47 -8.17
CA LEU A 234 19.20 17.03 -8.53
C LEU A 234 18.56 18.10 -9.42
N THR A 235 18.10 17.70 -10.60
CA THR A 235 17.32 18.56 -11.50
C THR A 235 15.88 18.06 -11.59
N GLU A 236 14.92 18.95 -11.35
CA GLU A 236 13.49 18.68 -11.47
C GLU A 236 12.93 19.40 -12.72
N ILE A 237 12.34 18.64 -13.66
CA ILE A 237 11.77 19.15 -14.91
C ILE A 237 10.32 18.70 -15.02
N THR A 238 9.43 19.62 -15.39
CA THR A 238 8.05 19.27 -15.75
C THR A 238 7.94 19.27 -17.28
N VAL A 239 7.47 18.15 -17.82
CA VAL A 239 7.25 17.95 -19.26
C VAL A 239 5.75 17.94 -19.51
N MET A 240 5.31 18.90 -20.30
CA MET A 240 3.91 19.08 -20.67
C MET A 240 3.59 18.19 -21.87
N ALA A 241 2.60 17.31 -21.72
CA ALA A 241 2.18 16.34 -22.72
C ALA A 241 0.84 16.74 -23.35
N PRO A 242 0.72 16.74 -24.69
CA PRO A 242 -0.54 17.09 -25.35
C PRO A 242 -1.59 15.99 -25.21
N LEU A 243 -2.88 16.36 -25.22
CA LEU A 243 -3.99 15.41 -25.32
C LEU A 243 -4.18 14.96 -26.78
N LEU A 244 -4.20 13.65 -27.02
CA LEU A 244 -4.47 13.08 -28.34
C LEU A 244 -5.97 13.07 -28.68
N SER A 245 -6.32 12.92 -29.95
CA SER A 245 -7.70 12.99 -30.44
C SER A 245 -8.65 12.02 -29.75
N LEU A 246 -8.20 10.79 -29.46
CA LEU A 246 -8.99 9.81 -28.71
C LEU A 246 -9.19 10.24 -27.25
N GLN A 247 -8.11 10.69 -26.59
CA GLN A 247 -8.17 11.23 -25.22
C GLN A 247 -9.09 12.44 -25.12
N LYS A 248 -9.00 13.40 -26.05
CA LYS A 248 -9.88 14.58 -26.13
C LYS A 248 -11.35 14.15 -26.19
N LYS A 249 -11.70 13.20 -27.09
CA LYS A 249 -13.08 12.67 -27.20
C LYS A 249 -13.59 12.07 -25.89
N VAL A 250 -12.77 11.24 -25.22
CA VAL A 250 -13.13 10.60 -23.95
C VAL A 250 -13.28 11.65 -22.84
N TYR A 251 -12.33 12.57 -22.74
CA TYR A 251 -12.32 13.65 -21.77
C TYR A 251 -13.57 14.53 -21.90
N THR A 252 -13.90 14.96 -23.12
CA THR A 252 -15.12 15.74 -23.40
C THR A 252 -16.39 14.93 -23.15
N SER A 253 -16.41 13.63 -23.44
CA SER A 253 -17.57 12.75 -23.17
C SER A 253 -17.86 12.64 -21.65
N ILE A 254 -16.82 12.44 -20.84
CA ILE A 254 -16.92 12.42 -19.37
C ILE A 254 -17.45 13.74 -18.85
N LEU A 255 -16.90 14.86 -19.33
CA LEU A 255 -17.35 16.19 -18.93
C LEU A 255 -18.81 16.45 -19.33
N ARG A 256 -19.23 16.10 -20.55
CA ARG A 256 -20.62 16.28 -21.01
C ARG A 256 -21.62 15.46 -20.19
N LYS A 257 -21.28 14.21 -19.86
CA LYS A 257 -22.14 13.33 -19.05
C LYS A 257 -22.34 13.87 -17.62
N GLU A 258 -21.32 14.52 -17.09
CA GLU A 258 -21.30 15.02 -15.71
C GLU A 258 -21.59 16.54 -15.60
N LEU A 259 -21.78 17.22 -16.74
CA LEU A 259 -22.07 18.64 -16.86
C LEU A 259 -23.31 19.08 -16.06
N PRO A 260 -24.44 18.34 -16.07
CA PRO A 260 -25.59 18.68 -15.23
C PRO A 260 -25.27 18.64 -13.72
N LYS A 261 -24.38 17.72 -13.30
CA LYS A 261 -23.96 17.61 -11.90
C LYS A 261 -22.99 18.74 -11.52
N LEU A 262 -22.08 19.11 -12.42
CA LEU A 262 -21.16 20.25 -12.23
C LEU A 262 -21.90 21.60 -12.14
N LEU A 263 -22.92 21.81 -12.97
CA LEU A 263 -23.77 23.01 -12.91
C LEU A 263 -24.65 23.06 -11.65
N ALA A 264 -25.14 21.90 -11.18
CA ALA A 264 -25.86 21.81 -9.91
C ALA A 264 -24.95 22.13 -8.71
N LEU A 265 -23.65 21.81 -8.79
CA LEU A 265 -22.66 22.10 -7.75
C LEU A 265 -22.29 23.58 -7.64
N SER A 266 -22.21 24.30 -8.78
CA SER A 266 -22.08 25.77 -8.74
C SER A 266 -23.28 26.47 -8.09
N SER A 267 -24.39 25.74 -7.93
CA SER A 267 -25.64 26.20 -7.32
C SER A 267 -25.78 25.79 -5.85
N GLY A 268 -24.77 25.15 -5.25
CA GLY A 268 -24.65 24.92 -3.80
C GLY A 268 -25.34 23.68 -3.22
N SER A 269 -25.90 22.77 -4.05
CA SER A 269 -26.81 21.72 -3.58
C SER A 269 -26.47 20.27 -3.99
N SER A 270 -25.20 19.83 -3.91
CA SER A 270 -24.92 18.38 -3.91
C SER A 270 -23.57 17.95 -3.28
N SER A 271 -23.49 16.65 -2.97
CA SER A 271 -22.46 15.93 -2.20
C SER A 271 -21.05 15.95 -2.83
N HIS A 272 -20.03 16.33 -2.04
CA HIS A 272 -18.60 16.28 -2.38
C HIS A 272 -18.09 14.93 -2.93
N GLN A 273 -18.81 13.83 -2.68
CA GLN A 273 -18.43 12.47 -3.12
C GLN A 273 -18.55 12.31 -4.65
N SER A 274 -19.50 12.96 -5.31
CA SER A 274 -19.70 12.87 -6.76
C SER A 274 -18.57 13.57 -7.53
N LEU A 275 -18.07 14.69 -7.01
CA LEU A 275 -16.94 15.45 -7.57
C LEU A 275 -15.64 14.65 -7.54
N GLN A 276 -15.34 13.96 -6.43
CA GLN A 276 -14.14 13.14 -6.32
C GLN A 276 -14.13 12.03 -7.40
N ASN A 277 -15.31 11.46 -7.67
CA ASN A 277 -15.47 10.47 -8.73
C ASN A 277 -15.26 11.07 -10.13
N ILE A 278 -15.66 12.32 -10.39
CA ILE A 278 -15.39 12.97 -11.68
C ILE A 278 -13.89 13.17 -11.89
N VAL A 279 -13.21 13.72 -10.87
CA VAL A 279 -11.77 14.01 -10.96
C VAL A 279 -10.94 12.75 -11.20
N ILE A 280 -11.27 11.63 -10.54
CA ILE A 280 -10.55 10.37 -10.80
C ILE A 280 -10.78 9.85 -12.23
N GLN A 281 -11.97 10.02 -12.82
CA GLN A 281 -12.21 9.64 -14.22
C GLN A 281 -11.46 10.56 -15.19
N LEU A 282 -11.43 11.88 -14.94
CA LEU A 282 -10.64 12.82 -15.75
C LEU A 282 -9.15 12.48 -15.70
N ARG A 283 -8.63 12.10 -14.53
CA ARG A 283 -7.25 11.61 -14.39
C ARG A 283 -7.00 10.36 -15.22
N LYS A 284 -7.91 9.36 -15.18
CA LYS A 284 -7.79 8.16 -16.03
C LYS A 284 -7.71 8.51 -17.51
N ALA A 285 -8.53 9.46 -17.97
CA ALA A 285 -8.51 9.90 -19.37
C ALA A 285 -7.18 10.58 -19.76
N CYS A 286 -6.57 11.34 -18.85
CA CYS A 286 -5.25 11.94 -19.05
C CYS A 286 -4.14 10.89 -19.06
N SER A 287 -4.24 9.86 -18.22
CA SER A 287 -3.27 8.75 -18.16
C SER A 287 -3.29 7.89 -19.42
N HIS A 288 -4.43 7.26 -19.75
CA HIS A 288 -4.58 6.46 -20.96
C HIS A 288 -6.07 6.16 -21.29
N PRO A 289 -6.54 6.24 -22.55
CA PRO A 289 -7.91 5.89 -22.92
C PRO A 289 -8.34 4.46 -22.61
N TYR A 290 -7.43 3.48 -22.73
CA TYR A 290 -7.75 2.07 -22.53
C TYR A 290 -8.05 1.69 -21.07
N LEU A 291 -7.86 2.62 -20.13
CA LEU A 291 -8.36 2.47 -18.76
C LEU A 291 -9.90 2.43 -18.68
N PHE A 292 -10.60 2.78 -19.76
CA PHE A 292 -12.06 2.69 -19.88
C PHE A 292 -12.45 1.46 -20.72
N PRO A 293 -13.41 0.65 -20.23
CA PRO A 293 -13.84 -0.54 -20.96
C PRO A 293 -14.54 -0.17 -22.27
N GLY A 294 -14.22 -0.90 -23.34
CA GLY A 294 -14.85 -0.76 -24.67
C GLY A 294 -14.27 0.35 -25.57
N ILE A 295 -13.16 0.97 -25.17
CA ILE A 295 -12.44 1.94 -26.01
C ILE A 295 -11.32 1.28 -26.82
N GLU A 296 -10.67 0.29 -26.21
CA GLU A 296 -9.62 -0.50 -26.86
C GLU A 296 -10.23 -1.36 -27.98
N PRO A 297 -9.66 -1.33 -29.19
CA PRO A 297 -10.18 -2.10 -30.32
C PRO A 297 -9.98 -3.60 -30.07
N GLU A 298 -11.01 -4.40 -30.35
CA GLU A 298 -10.89 -5.87 -30.35
C GLU A 298 -10.43 -6.34 -31.75
N PRO A 299 -9.46 -7.27 -31.87
CA PRO A 299 -8.78 -8.02 -30.81
C PRO A 299 -7.73 -7.20 -30.04
N TYR A 300 -7.57 -7.51 -28.74
CA TYR A 300 -6.57 -6.92 -27.87
C TYR A 300 -5.17 -7.40 -28.27
N GLU A 301 -4.54 -6.68 -29.19
CA GLU A 301 -3.20 -6.99 -29.71
C GLU A 301 -2.21 -5.92 -29.28
N GLU A 302 -1.04 -6.32 -28.78
CA GLU A 302 0.05 -5.38 -28.48
C GLU A 302 0.57 -4.75 -29.78
N GLY A 303 0.35 -3.45 -29.96
CA GLY A 303 0.74 -2.74 -31.17
C GLY A 303 0.89 -1.24 -31.00
N GLU A 304 1.35 -0.55 -32.03
CA GLU A 304 1.59 0.91 -32.02
C GLU A 304 0.37 1.75 -31.63
N HIS A 305 -0.84 1.19 -31.78
CA HIS A 305 -2.08 1.81 -31.32
C HIS A 305 -2.09 2.17 -29.82
N LEU A 306 -1.29 1.47 -29.00
CA LEU A 306 -1.12 1.72 -27.57
C LEU A 306 -0.38 3.03 -27.35
N VAL A 307 0.73 3.24 -28.07
CA VAL A 307 1.53 4.46 -28.01
C VAL A 307 0.77 5.64 -28.62
N GLN A 308 0.12 5.42 -29.77
CA GLN A 308 -0.70 6.43 -30.45
C GLN A 308 -2.02 6.76 -29.71
N GLY A 309 -2.40 5.95 -28.71
CA GLY A 309 -3.59 6.17 -27.90
C GLY A 309 -3.38 7.20 -26.78
N GLY A 310 -2.15 7.35 -26.28
CA GLY A 310 -1.86 8.20 -25.11
C GLY A 310 -0.72 9.20 -25.35
N GLY A 311 -1.01 10.50 -25.19
CA GLY A 311 -0.01 11.55 -25.39
C GLY A 311 1.19 11.45 -24.44
N LYS A 312 0.96 11.00 -23.19
CA LYS A 312 2.03 10.72 -22.23
C LYS A 312 2.90 9.53 -22.64
N LEU A 313 2.31 8.47 -23.20
CA LEU A 313 3.08 7.32 -23.70
C LEU A 313 3.95 7.71 -24.89
N MET A 314 3.46 8.56 -25.81
CA MET A 314 4.27 9.08 -26.91
C MET A 314 5.50 9.85 -26.41
N VAL A 315 5.32 10.72 -25.42
CA VAL A 315 6.42 11.47 -24.79
C VAL A 315 7.38 10.50 -24.09
N LEU A 316 6.84 9.53 -23.35
CA LEU A 316 7.61 8.53 -22.63
C LEU A 316 8.45 7.65 -23.56
N ASP A 317 7.92 7.26 -24.72
CA ASP A 317 8.61 6.44 -25.73
C ASP A 317 9.88 7.14 -26.25
N GLN A 318 9.76 8.43 -26.58
CA GLN A 318 10.90 9.24 -27.03
C GLN A 318 11.92 9.46 -25.90
N LEU A 319 11.47 9.69 -24.67
CA LEU A 319 12.35 9.87 -23.51
C LEU A 319 13.10 8.58 -23.18
N LEU A 320 12.41 7.44 -23.11
CA LEU A 320 13.01 6.16 -22.78
C LEU A 320 14.01 5.69 -23.83
N LYS A 321 13.74 5.92 -25.12
CA LYS A 321 14.68 5.61 -26.19
C LYS A 321 16.02 6.32 -25.99
N LYS A 322 16.00 7.63 -25.75
CA LYS A 322 17.23 8.40 -25.52
C LYS A 322 17.92 8.04 -24.19
N LEU A 323 17.15 7.72 -23.15
CA LEU A 323 17.69 7.27 -21.85
C LEU A 323 18.34 5.88 -21.93
N TYR A 324 17.80 5.01 -22.78
CA TYR A 324 18.36 3.68 -23.05
C TYR A 324 19.66 3.78 -23.83
N ASP A 325 19.70 4.61 -24.89
CA ASP A 325 20.90 4.84 -25.70
C ASP A 325 22.07 5.46 -24.89
N SER A 326 21.74 6.23 -23.86
CA SER A 326 22.71 6.84 -22.94
C SER A 326 23.08 5.95 -21.74
N GLY A 327 22.48 4.76 -21.60
CA GLY A 327 22.80 3.79 -20.54
C GLY A 327 22.34 4.22 -19.14
N HIS A 328 21.33 5.08 -19.05
CA HIS A 328 20.71 5.49 -17.78
C HIS A 328 19.76 4.41 -17.24
N ARG A 329 19.37 4.50 -15.97
CA ARG A 329 18.37 3.58 -15.37
C ARG A 329 17.22 4.38 -14.78
N VAL A 330 16.01 3.90 -15.00
CA VAL A 330 14.80 4.70 -14.79
C VAL A 330 13.91 4.09 -13.70
N LEU A 331 13.51 4.90 -12.71
CA LEU A 331 12.38 4.61 -11.83
C LEU A 331 11.12 5.23 -12.42
N LEU A 332 10.10 4.43 -12.70
CA LEU A 332 8.83 4.90 -13.25
C LEU A 332 7.72 4.80 -12.20
N PHE A 333 7.21 5.94 -11.76
CA PHE A 333 6.16 6.02 -10.75
C PHE A 333 4.78 6.27 -11.37
N ALA A 334 3.79 5.47 -10.99
CA ALA A 334 2.38 5.70 -11.30
C ALA A 334 1.49 5.50 -10.06
N GLN A 335 0.34 6.17 -10.00
CA GLN A 335 -0.59 6.06 -8.88
C GLN A 335 -1.55 4.88 -9.07
N MET A 336 -2.10 4.72 -10.27
CA MET A 336 -3.07 3.66 -10.57
C MET A 336 -2.35 2.38 -11.00
N THR A 337 -2.72 1.24 -10.42
CA THR A 337 -2.15 -0.07 -10.78
C THR A 337 -2.49 -0.47 -12.22
N HIS A 338 -3.69 -0.12 -12.69
CA HIS A 338 -4.07 -0.36 -14.09
C HIS A 338 -3.23 0.41 -15.10
N THR A 339 -2.73 1.60 -14.73
CA THR A 339 -1.78 2.33 -15.56
C THR A 339 -0.44 1.60 -15.63
N LEU A 340 -0.02 0.92 -14.54
CA LEU A 340 1.18 0.08 -14.56
C LEU A 340 1.01 -1.14 -15.46
N ASP A 341 -0.19 -1.71 -15.55
CA ASP A 341 -0.49 -2.80 -16.49
C ASP A 341 -0.29 -2.34 -17.94
N ILE A 342 -0.87 -1.19 -18.32
CA ILE A 342 -0.68 -0.60 -19.67
C ILE A 342 0.80 -0.27 -19.95
N LEU A 343 1.52 0.24 -18.95
CA LEU A 343 2.94 0.53 -19.08
C LEU A 343 3.74 -0.77 -19.24
N GLN A 344 3.33 -1.86 -18.60
CA GLN A 344 3.95 -3.16 -18.75
C GLN A 344 3.86 -3.64 -20.20
N ASP A 345 2.65 -3.64 -20.78
CA ASP A 345 2.42 -4.03 -22.18
C ASP A 345 3.24 -3.16 -23.15
N PHE A 346 3.35 -1.85 -22.86
CA PHE A 346 4.18 -0.93 -23.64
C PHE A 346 5.68 -1.28 -23.57
N LEU A 347 6.20 -1.66 -22.39
CA LEU A 347 7.60 -2.05 -22.24
C LEU A 347 7.90 -3.40 -22.89
N GLU A 348 6.94 -4.33 -22.88
CA GLU A 348 7.02 -5.60 -23.59
C GLU A 348 7.04 -5.40 -25.10
N LEU A 349 6.16 -4.54 -25.62
CA LEU A 349 6.13 -4.13 -27.03
C LEU A 349 7.48 -3.55 -27.50
N ARG A 350 8.12 -2.71 -26.68
CA ARG A 350 9.43 -2.11 -26.97
C ARG A 350 10.61 -2.99 -26.57
N LYS A 351 10.37 -4.16 -25.95
CA LYS A 351 11.37 -5.14 -25.47
C LYS A 351 12.36 -4.57 -24.46
N TYR A 352 11.90 -3.69 -23.58
CA TYR A 352 12.71 -3.18 -22.47
C TYR A 352 12.62 -4.10 -21.25
N SER A 353 13.76 -4.46 -20.66
CA SER A 353 13.78 -5.22 -19.40
C SER A 353 13.29 -4.36 -18.25
N TYR A 354 12.30 -4.84 -17.50
CA TYR A 354 11.71 -4.12 -16.38
C TYR A 354 11.50 -5.00 -15.14
N GLU A 355 11.36 -4.35 -13.99
CA GLU A 355 10.93 -4.94 -12.72
C GLU A 355 9.70 -4.18 -12.20
N ARG A 356 8.77 -4.85 -11.54
CA ARG A 356 7.51 -4.26 -11.07
C ARG A 356 7.37 -4.35 -9.55
N LEU A 357 6.92 -3.26 -8.92
CA LEU A 357 6.64 -3.19 -7.48
C LEU A 357 5.31 -2.49 -7.22
N ASP A 358 4.30 -3.27 -6.85
CA ASP A 358 2.99 -2.79 -6.42
C ASP A 358 2.58 -3.33 -5.04
N GLY A 359 1.38 -2.97 -4.60
CA GLY A 359 0.85 -3.36 -3.29
C GLY A 359 0.41 -4.82 -3.18
N SER A 360 0.27 -5.54 -4.31
CA SER A 360 -0.13 -6.95 -4.35
C SER A 360 1.04 -7.91 -4.25
N ILE A 361 2.25 -7.47 -4.59
CA ILE A 361 3.46 -8.30 -4.57
C ILE A 361 3.84 -8.67 -3.13
N ARG A 362 4.16 -9.96 -2.92
CA ARG A 362 4.58 -10.51 -1.63
C ARG A 362 5.88 -9.88 -1.18
N ALA A 363 6.12 -9.86 0.14
CA ALA A 363 7.32 -9.22 0.69
C ALA A 363 8.62 -9.82 0.11
N GLU A 364 8.70 -11.14 -0.02
CA GLU A 364 9.89 -11.85 -0.52
C GLU A 364 10.21 -11.49 -1.98
N GLU A 365 9.20 -11.52 -2.86
CA GLU A 365 9.30 -11.12 -4.26
C GLU A 365 9.72 -9.65 -4.40
N ARG A 366 9.16 -8.77 -3.55
CA ARG A 366 9.56 -7.37 -3.50
C ARG A 366 11.07 -7.22 -3.23
N PHE A 367 11.61 -7.98 -2.28
CA PHE A 367 13.05 -7.93 -1.98
C PHE A 367 13.90 -8.58 -3.09
N ALA A 368 13.39 -9.62 -3.76
CA ALA A 368 14.06 -10.20 -4.92
C ALA A 368 14.18 -9.19 -6.04
N ALA A 369 13.10 -8.46 -6.39
CA ALA A 369 13.10 -7.40 -7.40
C ALA A 369 14.07 -6.26 -7.05
N ILE A 370 14.08 -5.79 -5.79
CA ILE A 370 15.00 -4.72 -5.36
C ILE A 370 16.47 -5.17 -5.47
N ARG A 371 16.76 -6.42 -5.08
CA ARG A 371 18.12 -6.98 -5.17
C ARG A 371 18.53 -7.19 -6.62
N SER A 372 17.63 -7.69 -7.47
CA SER A 372 17.82 -7.83 -8.92
C SER A 372 18.22 -6.49 -9.54
N PHE A 373 17.46 -5.44 -9.25
CA PHE A 373 17.73 -4.09 -9.76
C PHE A 373 19.02 -3.45 -9.20
N SER A 374 19.33 -3.71 -7.92
CA SER A 374 20.51 -3.14 -7.24
C SER A 374 21.82 -3.84 -7.56
N LYS A 375 21.79 -5.08 -8.10
CA LYS A 375 22.96 -5.80 -8.60
C LYS A 375 23.46 -5.11 -9.88
N ARG A 376 24.18 -4.00 -9.73
CA ARG A 376 25.03 -3.46 -10.80
C ARG A 376 26.45 -3.96 -10.57
N SER A 377 26.91 -4.75 -11.53
CA SER A 377 28.27 -4.75 -12.11
C SER A 377 29.33 -4.13 -11.18
N ALA A 378 29.79 -4.90 -10.19
CA ALA A 378 31.12 -4.69 -9.65
C ALA A 378 32.10 -5.07 -10.77
N GLU A 379 32.85 -4.07 -11.23
CA GLU A 379 33.99 -4.16 -12.16
C GLU A 379 33.67 -4.38 -13.65
N GLY A 380 33.61 -3.27 -14.39
CA GLY A 380 34.62 -2.95 -15.43
C GLY A 380 34.83 -3.88 -16.64
N SER A 381 34.10 -4.98 -16.81
CA SER A 381 34.25 -5.86 -17.97
C SER A 381 33.12 -5.63 -18.97
N LEU A 382 33.25 -4.60 -19.81
CA LEU A 382 32.56 -4.58 -21.10
C LEU A 382 32.85 -5.92 -21.79
N ASN A 383 31.82 -6.74 -22.00
CA ASN A 383 31.75 -7.97 -22.80
C ASN A 383 31.29 -9.23 -22.03
N SER A 384 30.16 -9.17 -21.34
CA SER A 384 29.42 -10.40 -20.99
C SER A 384 27.93 -10.20 -21.22
N GLU A 385 27.28 -11.21 -21.84
CA GLU A 385 25.85 -11.23 -22.19
C GLU A 385 24.93 -11.00 -20.97
N SER A 386 25.45 -11.12 -19.75
CA SER A 386 24.76 -10.86 -18.48
C SER A 386 24.38 -9.40 -18.22
N ASP A 387 25.07 -8.42 -18.80
CA ASP A 387 24.72 -6.99 -18.62
C ASP A 387 23.45 -6.59 -19.41
N ARG A 388 23.08 -7.35 -20.46
CA ARG A 388 21.82 -7.13 -21.20
C ARG A 388 20.57 -7.59 -20.44
N ASN A 389 20.73 -8.41 -19.41
CA ASN A 389 19.64 -8.93 -18.59
C ASN A 389 19.38 -8.10 -17.32
N ALA A 390 20.15 -7.04 -17.09
CA ALA A 390 19.89 -6.13 -15.97
C ALA A 390 18.69 -5.23 -16.29
N ALA A 391 17.71 -5.18 -15.40
CA ALA A 391 16.50 -4.38 -15.58
C ALA A 391 16.83 -2.89 -15.80
N PHE A 392 16.35 -2.35 -16.93
CA PHE A 392 16.51 -0.95 -17.32
C PHE A 392 15.53 -0.05 -16.56
N ILE A 393 14.28 -0.51 -16.44
CA ILE A 393 13.18 0.22 -15.79
C ILE A 393 12.73 -0.50 -14.54
N PHE A 394 12.45 0.25 -13.49
CA PHE A 394 11.79 -0.26 -12.29
C PHE A 394 10.47 0.49 -12.10
N MET A 395 9.36 -0.20 -12.35
CA MET A 395 8.00 0.32 -12.24
C MET A 395 7.51 0.23 -10.80
N ILE A 396 7.04 1.35 -10.24
CA ILE A 396 6.65 1.42 -8.83
C ILE A 396 5.32 2.13 -8.71
N SER A 397 4.38 1.52 -7.98
CA SER A 397 3.21 2.29 -7.53
C SER A 397 3.65 3.32 -6.49
N THR A 398 3.29 4.60 -6.65
CA THR A 398 3.78 5.69 -5.78
C THR A 398 3.54 5.39 -4.29
N ARG A 399 2.44 4.72 -3.96
CA ARG A 399 2.13 4.27 -2.59
C ARG A 399 3.08 3.18 -2.08
N ALA A 400 3.42 2.18 -2.90
CA ALA A 400 4.36 1.14 -2.51
C ALA A 400 5.81 1.67 -2.46
N GLY A 401 6.16 2.61 -3.35
CA GLY A 401 7.45 3.30 -3.35
C GLY A 401 7.67 4.29 -2.21
N GLY A 402 6.58 4.79 -1.61
CA GLY A 402 6.62 5.64 -0.43
C GLY A 402 7.24 4.95 0.80
N VAL A 403 7.28 3.61 0.82
CA VAL A 403 7.66 2.83 2.01
C VAL A 403 9.13 2.42 1.96
N GLY A 404 10.02 3.30 2.42
CA GLY A 404 11.32 2.91 2.96
C GLY A 404 12.43 2.40 2.02
N LEU A 405 12.18 2.21 0.72
CA LEU A 405 13.11 1.52 -0.19
C LEU A 405 14.44 2.27 -0.43
N ASN A 406 15.50 1.54 -0.79
CA ASN A 406 16.79 2.11 -1.20
C ASN A 406 17.05 1.77 -2.67
N LEU A 407 16.97 2.77 -3.56
CA LEU A 407 17.02 2.58 -5.02
C LEU A 407 18.08 3.48 -5.66
N VAL A 408 19.25 3.59 -5.03
CA VAL A 408 20.39 4.38 -5.50
C VAL A 408 20.99 3.88 -6.82
N ALA A 409 20.62 2.69 -7.29
CA ALA A 409 21.05 2.15 -8.59
C ALA A 409 20.46 2.92 -9.79
N ALA A 410 19.34 3.62 -9.60
CA ALA A 410 18.72 4.46 -10.62
C ALA A 410 19.19 5.90 -10.52
N ASP A 411 19.34 6.56 -11.66
CA ASP A 411 19.74 7.96 -11.78
C ASP A 411 18.62 8.84 -12.36
N THR A 412 17.61 8.25 -12.99
CA THR A 412 16.48 8.98 -13.56
C THR A 412 15.18 8.55 -12.89
N VAL A 413 14.34 9.50 -12.52
CA VAL A 413 13.03 9.28 -11.90
C VAL A 413 11.98 9.94 -12.76
N ILE A 414 10.98 9.19 -13.22
CA ILE A 414 9.87 9.69 -14.02
C ILE A 414 8.56 9.47 -13.26
N PHE A 415 7.82 10.54 -13.03
CA PHE A 415 6.46 10.50 -12.50
C PHE A 415 5.48 10.55 -13.67
N TYR A 416 4.86 9.41 -13.98
CA TYR A 416 3.81 9.30 -15.00
C TYR A 416 2.50 9.94 -14.49
N GLU A 417 2.22 9.80 -13.20
CA GLU A 417 1.07 10.40 -12.50
C GLU A 417 1.53 11.02 -11.17
N GLN A 418 1.07 12.24 -10.87
CA GLN A 418 1.40 12.94 -9.62
C GLN A 418 0.41 12.63 -8.49
N ASP A 419 0.87 12.67 -7.24
CA ASP A 419 0.01 12.60 -6.07
C ASP A 419 -0.65 13.96 -5.77
N TRP A 420 -1.79 13.94 -5.09
CA TRP A 420 -2.37 15.14 -4.49
C TRP A 420 -1.51 15.72 -3.37
N ASN A 421 -0.68 14.87 -2.75
CA ASN A 421 0.27 15.26 -1.72
C ASN A 421 1.71 15.27 -2.29
N PRO A 422 2.30 16.46 -2.54
CA PRO A 422 3.66 16.56 -3.09
C PRO A 422 4.74 15.93 -2.21
N GLN A 423 4.44 15.73 -0.92
CA GLN A 423 5.40 15.12 0.00
C GLN A 423 5.60 13.63 -0.27
N VAL A 424 4.58 12.94 -0.80
CA VAL A 424 4.68 11.53 -1.19
C VAL A 424 5.61 11.40 -2.39
N ASP A 425 5.45 12.27 -3.39
CA ASP A 425 6.31 12.28 -4.58
C ASP A 425 7.76 12.66 -4.23
N LYS A 426 7.95 13.66 -3.35
CA LYS A 426 9.29 14.00 -2.82
C LYS A 426 9.92 12.85 -2.03
N GLN A 427 9.12 12.12 -1.27
CA GLN A 427 9.58 10.92 -0.53
C GLN A 427 10.01 9.81 -1.50
N ALA A 428 9.28 9.62 -2.60
CA ALA A 428 9.64 8.70 -3.68
C ALA A 428 10.94 9.13 -4.39
N LEU A 429 11.10 10.41 -4.72
CA LEU A 429 12.32 10.94 -5.33
C LEU A 429 13.56 10.76 -4.42
N GLN A 430 13.38 10.92 -3.11
CA GLN A 430 14.44 10.71 -2.12
C GLN A 430 14.88 9.24 -1.97
N ARG A 431 14.24 8.29 -2.66
CA ARG A 431 14.67 6.88 -2.74
C ARG A 431 15.87 6.69 -3.67
N ALA A 432 15.93 7.46 -4.76
CA ALA A 432 17.07 7.50 -5.68
C ALA A 432 18.09 8.58 -5.30
N HIS A 433 17.62 9.78 -4.93
CA HIS A 433 18.48 10.86 -4.47
C HIS A 433 18.79 10.70 -2.98
N ARG A 434 19.75 9.86 -2.63
CA ARG A 434 20.17 9.54 -1.24
C ARG A 434 21.69 9.33 -1.18
N ILE A 435 22.25 9.39 0.04
CA ILE A 435 23.62 8.95 0.33
C ILE A 435 23.87 7.57 -0.30
N GLY A 436 24.90 7.47 -1.15
CA GLY A 436 25.19 6.29 -1.97
C GLY A 436 24.92 6.50 -3.47
N GLN A 437 24.20 7.55 -3.84
CA GLN A 437 24.08 7.99 -5.22
C GLN A 437 25.37 8.67 -5.68
N MET A 438 25.91 8.21 -6.81
CA MET A 438 27.11 8.78 -7.43
C MET A 438 26.79 9.58 -8.69
N ASN A 439 25.64 9.33 -9.32
CA ASN A 439 25.24 9.97 -10.57
C ASN A 439 24.32 11.17 -10.31
N HIS A 440 24.36 12.13 -11.24
CA HIS A 440 23.39 13.23 -11.27
C HIS A 440 21.97 12.68 -11.42
N VAL A 441 21.06 13.11 -10.52
CA VAL A 441 19.68 12.62 -10.51
C VAL A 441 18.78 13.55 -11.31
N LEU A 442 18.06 12.99 -12.28
CA LEU A 442 17.06 13.71 -13.08
C LEU A 442 15.65 13.27 -12.67
N SER A 443 14.81 14.21 -12.25
CA SER A 443 13.39 14.00 -11.95
C SER A 443 12.52 14.62 -13.03
N ILE A 444 11.71 13.82 -13.71
CA ILE A 444 10.81 14.23 -14.78
C ILE A 444 9.36 14.04 -14.33
N ASN A 445 8.57 15.09 -14.35
CA ASN A 445 7.13 15.04 -14.10
C ASN A 445 6.37 15.13 -15.42
N LEU A 446 5.59 14.11 -15.78
CA LEU A 446 4.73 14.16 -16.96
C LEU A 446 3.35 14.72 -16.56
N VAL A 447 2.98 15.86 -17.15
CA VAL A 447 1.70 16.54 -16.87
C VAL A 447 0.97 16.80 -18.18
N THR A 448 -0.30 16.45 -18.24
CA THR A 448 -1.10 16.71 -19.45
C THR A 448 -1.55 18.18 -19.53
N GLU A 449 -1.29 18.83 -20.67
CA GLU A 449 -1.68 20.23 -20.94
C GLU A 449 -3.20 20.43 -20.90
N HIS A 450 -3.64 21.61 -20.45
CA HIS A 450 -5.05 22.03 -20.40
C HIS A 450 -6.00 21.03 -19.72
N SER A 451 -5.50 20.31 -18.72
CA SER A 451 -6.22 19.22 -18.06
C SER A 451 -6.34 19.40 -16.55
N VAL A 452 -7.08 18.50 -15.91
CA VAL A 452 -7.19 18.43 -14.44
C VAL A 452 -5.83 18.24 -13.75
N GLU A 453 -4.84 17.65 -14.42
CA GLU A 453 -3.52 17.40 -13.84
C GLU A 453 -2.74 18.70 -13.59
N GLU A 454 -2.88 19.69 -14.48
CA GLU A 454 -2.25 20.99 -14.29
C GLU A 454 -2.79 21.71 -13.04
N VAL A 455 -4.10 21.59 -12.78
CA VAL A 455 -4.72 22.10 -11.55
C VAL A 455 -4.18 21.38 -10.31
N ILE A 456 -4.01 20.05 -10.39
CA ILE A 456 -3.42 19.25 -9.32
C ILE A 456 -1.98 19.68 -9.05
N MET A 457 -1.18 19.88 -10.10
CA MET A 457 0.21 20.35 -10.01
C MET A 457 0.30 21.71 -9.31
N ARG A 458 -0.47 22.71 -9.78
CA ARG A 458 -0.49 24.06 -9.15
C ARG A 458 -0.91 24.00 -7.69
N ARG A 459 -1.86 23.12 -7.34
CA ARG A 459 -2.32 22.94 -5.95
C ARG A 459 -1.24 22.26 -5.09
N ALA A 460 -0.55 21.27 -5.64
CA ALA A 460 0.55 20.59 -4.97
C ALA A 460 1.69 21.59 -4.69
N GLU A 461 2.02 22.47 -5.63
CA GLU A 461 3.03 23.50 -5.43
C GLU A 461 2.63 24.52 -4.35
N ARG A 462 1.38 25.01 -4.37
CA ARG A 462 0.85 25.88 -3.31
C ARG A 462 0.95 25.22 -1.92
N LYS A 463 0.57 23.95 -1.80
CA LYS A 463 0.71 23.19 -0.54
C LYS A 463 2.18 23.08 -0.10
N LEU A 464 3.08 22.87 -1.06
CA LEU A 464 4.50 22.81 -0.76
C LEU A 464 5.01 24.15 -0.22
N GLN A 465 4.65 25.27 -0.85
CA GLN A 465 5.03 26.62 -0.40
C GLN A 465 4.52 26.91 1.02
N LEU A 466 3.26 26.57 1.32
CA LEU A 466 2.72 26.68 2.68
C LEU A 466 3.54 25.88 3.69
N SER A 467 3.90 24.63 3.36
CA SER A 467 4.75 23.81 4.22
C SER A 467 6.16 24.39 4.41
N HIS A 468 6.72 25.03 3.38
CA HIS A 468 8.00 25.73 3.46
C HIS A 468 7.90 27.00 4.31
N ASN A 469 6.82 27.75 4.26
CA ASN A 469 6.63 28.95 5.07
C ASN A 469 6.45 28.61 6.56
N VAL A 470 5.78 27.50 6.87
CA VAL A 470 5.60 27.05 8.26
C VAL A 470 6.90 26.51 8.86
N VAL A 471 7.82 25.97 8.03
CA VAL A 471 9.03 25.28 8.53
C VAL A 471 10.35 25.98 8.17
N GLY A 472 10.36 26.95 7.27
CA GLY A 472 11.55 27.63 6.76
C GLY A 472 12.11 28.70 7.69
N ASP A 473 13.39 29.05 7.49
CA ASP A 473 14.08 30.15 8.17
C ASP A 473 13.86 31.52 7.50
N GLN A 474 13.26 31.57 6.31
CA GLN A 474 13.00 32.81 5.58
C GLN A 474 11.50 32.99 5.37
N VAL A 475 10.93 34.01 6.00
CA VAL A 475 9.60 34.51 5.66
C VAL A 475 9.77 35.29 4.37
N MET A 476 9.44 34.71 3.22
CA MET A 476 9.32 35.49 2.00
C MET A 476 8.07 36.37 2.11
N GLU A 477 8.28 37.68 2.19
CA GLU A 477 7.21 38.67 2.09
C GLU A 477 6.75 38.71 0.62
N GLN A 478 5.63 38.06 0.32
CA GLN A 478 4.85 38.39 -0.87
C GLN A 478 3.53 39.01 -0.42
N GLU A 479 3.25 40.20 -0.96
CA GLU A 479 2.07 41.00 -0.68
C GLU A 479 0.78 40.22 -0.94
N GLY A 480 -0.15 40.29 0.01
CA GLY A 480 -1.40 39.56 -0.02
C GLY A 480 -2.30 40.03 -1.16
N LYS A 481 -2.43 39.19 -2.20
CA LYS A 481 -3.62 39.18 -3.06
C LYS A 481 -4.52 38.02 -2.64
N GLU A 482 -5.60 38.39 -1.95
CA GLU A 482 -6.89 37.70 -1.74
C GLU A 482 -6.89 36.15 -1.81
N ASN A 483 -6.84 35.50 -0.64
CA ASN A 483 -6.73 34.05 -0.47
C ASN A 483 -8.05 33.30 -0.16
N ALA A 484 -9.22 33.95 -0.16
CA ALA A 484 -10.48 33.32 0.26
C ALA A 484 -11.44 32.92 -0.88
N GLY A 485 -11.22 33.38 -2.12
CA GLY A 485 -12.08 33.05 -3.28
C GLY A 485 -11.62 31.85 -4.12
N ALA A 486 -10.47 31.26 -3.80
CA ALA A 486 -9.74 30.38 -4.72
C ALA A 486 -10.35 28.96 -4.86
N GLU A 487 -11.05 28.42 -3.86
CA GLU A 487 -11.63 27.07 -3.98
C GLU A 487 -12.81 27.02 -4.97
N MET A 488 -13.64 28.08 -5.01
CA MET A 488 -14.71 28.25 -6.00
C MET A 488 -14.17 28.73 -7.36
N GLY A 489 -13.11 29.55 -7.36
CA GLY A 489 -12.39 29.97 -8.56
C GLY A 489 -11.64 28.84 -9.28
N ASP A 490 -11.12 27.85 -8.56
CA ASP A 490 -10.45 26.67 -9.14
C ASP A 490 -11.43 25.63 -9.71
N LEU A 491 -12.65 25.53 -9.15
CA LEU A 491 -13.72 24.78 -9.82
C LEU A 491 -14.16 25.47 -11.12
N ARG A 492 -14.12 26.81 -11.16
CA ARG A 492 -14.25 27.57 -12.41
C ARG A 492 -13.06 27.38 -13.35
N SER A 493 -11.85 27.06 -12.88
CA SER A 493 -10.69 26.80 -13.74
C SER A 493 -10.76 25.42 -14.41
N ILE A 494 -11.32 24.40 -13.73
CA ILE A 494 -11.71 23.12 -14.35
C ILE A 494 -12.79 23.34 -15.43
N ILE A 495 -13.72 24.27 -15.19
CA ILE A 495 -14.73 24.71 -16.17
C ILE A 495 -14.11 25.61 -17.26
N PHE A 496 -13.01 26.32 -17.00
CA PHE A 496 -12.34 27.17 -17.98
C PHE A 496 -11.56 26.35 -19.02
N GLY A 497 -10.94 25.23 -18.61
CA GLY A 497 -10.40 24.24 -19.55
C GLY A 497 -11.47 23.64 -20.48
N LEU A 498 -12.73 23.70 -20.07
CA LEU A 498 -13.92 23.28 -20.84
C LEU A 498 -14.25 24.25 -21.99
N HIS A 499 -13.82 25.52 -21.90
CA HIS A 499 -14.13 26.57 -22.87
C HIS A 499 -13.11 26.67 -24.03
N MET A 500 -12.00 25.94 -23.95
CA MET A 500 -10.93 25.89 -24.97
C MET A 500 -11.11 24.77 -25.99
N PHE A 501 -12.04 23.82 -25.78
CA PHE A 501 -12.31 22.75 -26.73
C PHE A 501 -13.51 23.10 -27.61
N ASP A 502 -13.27 23.95 -28.61
CA ASP A 502 -14.29 24.24 -29.61
C ASP A 502 -14.53 22.98 -30.47
N PRO A 503 -15.79 22.49 -30.61
CA PRO A 503 -16.08 21.26 -31.35
C PRO A 503 -15.73 21.34 -32.85
N THR A 504 -15.47 22.54 -33.36
CA THR A 504 -15.06 22.82 -34.75
C THR A 504 -13.59 22.51 -35.02
N GLU A 505 -12.71 22.51 -34.02
CA GLU A 505 -11.28 22.18 -34.20
C GLU A 505 -11.01 20.66 -34.26
N ILE A 506 -11.91 19.84 -33.69
CA ILE A 506 -11.75 18.38 -33.61
C ILE A 506 -11.75 17.70 -35.00
N ASN A 507 -12.31 18.36 -36.02
CA ASN A 507 -12.41 17.82 -37.38
C ASN A 507 -11.29 18.26 -38.33
N ASN A 508 -10.43 19.20 -37.94
CA ASN A 508 -9.39 19.78 -38.81
C ASN A 508 -7.98 19.66 -38.21
N GLU A 509 -7.47 18.43 -38.03
CA GLU A 509 -6.05 18.22 -37.72
C GLU A 509 -5.44 17.15 -38.64
N LYS A 510 -4.73 17.59 -39.70
CA LYS A 510 -3.66 16.81 -40.35
C LYS A 510 -2.40 16.95 -39.49
N VAL A 511 -2.24 16.20 -38.39
CA VAL A 511 -1.16 16.49 -37.40
C VAL A 511 -0.55 15.26 -36.72
N ASP A 512 -0.17 14.20 -37.45
CA ASP A 512 0.59 13.08 -36.85
C ASP A 512 2.10 13.10 -37.12
N GLU A 513 2.55 13.64 -38.26
CA GLU A 513 4.00 13.66 -38.58
C GLU A 513 4.76 14.83 -37.93
N LEU A 514 4.14 16.01 -37.76
CA LEU A 514 4.82 17.20 -37.22
C LEU A 514 5.11 17.13 -35.71
N LYS A 515 4.34 16.34 -34.94
CA LYS A 515 4.48 16.26 -33.47
C LYS A 515 5.66 15.39 -33.03
N THR A 516 6.10 14.41 -33.82
CA THR A 516 7.19 13.49 -33.42
C THR A 516 8.57 14.15 -33.41
N SER A 517 8.82 15.08 -34.34
CA SER A 517 10.08 15.86 -34.39
C SER A 517 10.16 16.86 -33.24
N GLU A 518 9.07 17.54 -32.90
CA GLU A 518 8.95 18.44 -31.74
C GLU A 518 9.14 17.69 -30.42
N LEU A 519 8.52 16.51 -30.28
CA LEU A 519 8.69 15.62 -29.12
C LEU A 519 10.14 15.11 -28.97
N SER A 520 10.80 14.77 -30.08
CA SER A 520 12.22 14.42 -30.06
C SER A 520 13.08 15.61 -29.63
N ALA A 521 12.83 16.81 -30.15
CA ALA A 521 13.54 18.02 -29.75
C ALA A 521 13.33 18.35 -28.26
N MET A 522 12.12 18.15 -27.74
CA MET A 522 11.82 18.26 -26.31
C MET A 522 12.63 17.25 -25.48
N ALA A 523 12.65 15.98 -25.87
CA ALA A 523 13.45 14.95 -25.21
C ALA A 523 14.96 15.28 -25.23
N GLU A 524 15.44 15.86 -26.32
CA GLU A 524 16.82 16.36 -26.45
C GLU A 524 17.10 17.54 -25.50
N LYS A 525 16.18 18.50 -25.38
CA LYS A 525 16.30 19.60 -24.42
C LYS A 525 16.33 19.08 -22.98
N VAL A 526 15.47 18.12 -22.64
CA VAL A 526 15.44 17.49 -21.29
C VAL A 526 16.80 16.86 -20.96
N ILE A 527 17.41 16.15 -21.90
CA ILE A 527 18.74 15.55 -21.73
C ILE A 527 19.85 16.62 -21.73
N ALA A 528 19.75 17.65 -22.56
CA ALA A 528 20.72 18.75 -22.57
C ALA A 528 20.72 19.54 -21.25
N VAL A 529 19.55 19.71 -20.62
CA VAL A 529 19.42 20.32 -19.28
C VAL A 529 20.15 19.48 -18.22
N ARG A 530 20.25 18.16 -18.38
CA ARG A 530 21.05 17.29 -17.50
C ARG A 530 22.54 17.68 -17.49
N HIS A 531 23.05 18.22 -18.59
CA HIS A 531 24.46 18.62 -18.72
C HIS A 531 24.72 20.09 -18.33
N LYS A 532 23.69 20.94 -18.28
CA LYS A 532 23.82 22.33 -17.80
C LYS A 532 23.62 22.37 -16.29
N GLN A 533 24.68 22.74 -15.55
CA GLN A 533 24.65 22.92 -14.09
C GLN A 533 23.84 24.16 -13.69
N THR A 534 22.51 24.12 -13.82
CA THR A 534 21.63 25.22 -13.41
C THR A 534 20.60 24.74 -12.40
N LEU A 535 20.57 25.37 -11.22
CA LEU A 535 19.68 25.07 -10.11
C LEU A 535 18.33 25.79 -10.33
N GLY A 536 17.29 25.09 -10.78
CA GLY A 536 15.95 25.68 -10.96
C GLY A 536 14.92 24.73 -11.57
N LYS A 537 13.63 24.93 -11.25
CA LYS A 537 12.50 24.24 -11.89
C LYS A 537 12.27 24.84 -13.28
N PHE A 538 12.16 24.00 -14.30
CA PHE A 538 11.84 24.41 -15.66
C PHE A 538 10.48 23.85 -16.09
N GLU A 539 9.64 24.72 -16.65
CA GLU A 539 8.47 24.34 -17.45
C GLU A 539 8.89 24.40 -18.93
N ILE A 540 8.72 23.29 -19.65
CA ILE A 540 9.03 23.21 -21.08
C ILE A 540 7.69 23.01 -21.81
N ASN A 541 7.20 24.07 -22.45
CA ASN A 541 6.02 24.04 -23.31
C ASN A 541 6.40 23.70 -24.75
N ALA A 542 5.51 23.03 -25.48
CA ALA A 542 5.68 22.82 -26.93
C ALA A 542 5.52 24.12 -27.75
N GLY A 543 4.79 25.12 -27.23
CA GLY A 543 4.46 26.36 -27.95
C GLY A 543 5.47 27.51 -27.87
N ASP A 544 6.39 27.51 -26.88
CA ASP A 544 7.30 28.66 -26.66
C ASP A 544 8.62 28.50 -27.43
N LEU A 545 8.51 28.52 -28.76
CA LEU A 545 9.67 28.42 -29.66
C LEU A 545 10.19 29.78 -30.15
N MET A 546 9.66 30.91 -29.67
CA MET A 546 10.13 32.25 -30.07
C MET A 546 9.88 33.29 -28.95
N ASP A 547 10.80 33.45 -28.00
CA ASP A 547 11.37 34.77 -27.67
C ASP A 547 12.46 34.64 -26.59
N GLY A 548 13.55 35.37 -26.74
CA GLY A 548 14.63 35.42 -25.77
C GLY A 548 14.54 36.70 -24.94
N HIS A 549 14.47 36.56 -23.60
CA HIS A 549 14.73 37.69 -22.71
C HIS A 549 15.41 37.29 -21.40
N ASP A 550 16.40 38.11 -21.02
CA ASP A 550 17.34 37.99 -19.90
C ASP A 550 16.71 38.09 -18.51
N VAL A 551 17.31 37.38 -17.55
CA VAL A 551 16.95 37.35 -16.12
C VAL A 551 17.81 38.33 -15.33
N ILE A 552 17.15 39.23 -14.58
CA ILE A 552 17.77 40.18 -13.64
C ILE A 552 18.05 39.47 -12.31
N MET A 553 19.33 39.41 -11.89
CA MET A 553 19.75 39.04 -10.54
C MET A 553 19.73 40.24 -9.59
N LYS A 554 19.28 40.05 -8.34
CA LYS A 554 19.62 40.93 -7.21
C LYS A 554 20.23 40.10 -6.08
N GLY A 555 21.39 40.58 -5.61
CA GLY A 555 22.28 39.91 -4.68
C GLY A 555 21.82 39.92 -3.23
N SER A 556 22.40 38.98 -2.48
CA SER A 556 22.27 38.78 -1.04
C SER A 556 23.07 39.82 -0.26
N SER A 557 22.45 40.45 0.75
CA SER A 557 23.16 41.14 1.83
C SER A 557 22.99 40.38 3.14
N SER A 558 24.11 40.11 3.79
CA SER A 558 24.21 39.48 5.09
C SER A 558 23.73 40.43 6.19
N PHE A 559 22.83 39.97 7.07
CA PHE A 559 22.61 40.60 8.36
C PHE A 559 22.74 39.58 9.48
N CYS A 560 23.68 39.87 10.38
CA CYS A 560 23.90 39.23 11.66
C CYS A 560 22.82 39.73 12.64
N VAL A 561 22.20 38.85 13.43
CA VAL A 561 21.30 39.25 14.52
C VAL A 561 21.69 38.50 15.79
N ASP A 562 21.94 39.31 16.82
CA ASP A 562 22.33 39.00 18.19
C ASP A 562 21.32 38.08 18.92
N PRO A 563 21.78 37.17 19.81
CA PRO A 563 20.93 36.32 20.62
C PRO A 563 20.68 36.97 21.99
N GLY A 564 19.52 37.59 22.16
CA GLY A 564 19.07 38.06 23.47
C GLY A 564 17.58 37.88 23.62
N LEU A 565 17.17 37.21 24.72
CA LEU A 565 15.80 36.91 25.20
C LEU A 565 15.27 35.55 24.69
N ASP A 566 14.84 34.59 25.50
CA ASP A 566 14.28 34.62 26.86
C ASP A 566 14.57 33.29 27.61
N GLU A 567 15.58 33.28 28.48
CA GLU A 567 16.08 32.09 29.21
C GLU A 567 15.13 31.67 30.35
N ALA A 568 14.27 32.58 30.82
CA ALA A 568 13.37 32.37 31.95
C ALA A 568 12.18 31.44 31.61
N SER A 569 11.62 31.58 30.40
CA SER A 569 10.52 30.74 29.92
C SER A 569 10.96 29.28 29.71
N TYR A 570 12.21 29.07 29.28
CA TYR A 570 12.82 27.75 29.13
C TYR A 570 13.03 27.05 30.47
N LEU A 571 13.55 27.75 31.48
CA LEU A 571 13.81 27.20 32.80
C LEU A 571 12.51 26.83 33.55
N SER A 572 11.45 27.65 33.41
CA SER A 572 10.12 27.34 33.97
C SER A 572 9.54 26.02 33.43
N TRP A 573 9.79 25.74 32.14
CA TRP A 573 9.36 24.51 31.49
C TRP A 573 10.17 23.29 31.91
N VAL A 574 11.49 23.45 32.10
CA VAL A 574 12.38 22.38 32.59
C VAL A 574 12.04 21.98 34.03
N GLU A 575 11.58 22.91 34.87
CA GLU A 575 11.13 22.60 36.24
C GLU A 575 9.80 21.84 36.26
N LYS A 576 8.81 22.27 35.44
CA LYS A 576 7.56 21.52 35.27
C LYS A 576 7.81 20.10 34.74
N PHE A 577 8.83 19.93 33.90
CA PHE A 577 9.25 18.62 33.38
C PHE A 577 9.86 17.72 34.47
N LYS A 578 10.68 18.26 35.39
CA LYS A 578 11.21 17.49 36.53
C LYS A 578 10.11 16.99 37.46
N ALA A 579 9.06 17.79 37.67
CA ALA A 579 7.92 17.39 38.50
C ALA A 579 7.08 16.27 37.85
N ALA A 580 6.88 16.30 36.53
CA ALA A 580 6.13 15.27 35.81
C ALA A 580 6.88 13.93 35.68
N SER A 581 8.22 13.95 35.74
CA SER A 581 9.03 12.72 35.70
C SER A 581 9.00 11.92 37.01
N GLN A 582 8.61 12.53 38.13
CA GLN A 582 8.54 11.90 39.45
C GLN A 582 7.18 11.23 39.73
N SER A 583 6.13 11.57 38.97
CA SER A 583 4.79 10.99 39.12
C SER A 583 4.57 9.70 38.31
N GLY A 584 5.44 9.40 37.34
CA GLY A 584 5.36 8.20 36.50
C GLY A 584 5.58 6.88 37.26
N ASP A 585 6.42 6.89 38.31
CA ASP A 585 6.76 5.68 39.08
C ASP A 585 5.59 5.13 39.90
N ASN A 586 4.62 5.98 40.28
CA ASN A 586 3.43 5.55 41.04
C ASN A 586 2.34 4.91 40.16
N GLN A 587 2.26 5.26 38.87
CA GLN A 587 1.30 4.64 37.93
C GLN A 587 1.72 3.22 37.54
N ILE A 588 3.01 2.90 37.63
CA ILE A 588 3.58 1.57 37.33
C ILE A 588 3.04 0.52 38.32
N MET A 589 2.97 0.86 39.62
CA MET A 589 2.45 -0.06 40.66
C MET A 589 0.92 -0.28 40.61
N GLU A 590 0.17 0.67 40.04
CA GLU A 590 -1.30 0.57 39.94
C GLU A 590 -1.74 -0.24 38.71
N LEU A 591 -0.96 -0.19 37.63
CA LEU A 591 -1.19 -0.98 36.40
C LEU A 591 -0.81 -2.46 36.56
N GLU A 592 0.19 -2.78 37.38
CA GLU A 592 0.57 -4.16 37.72
C GLU A 592 -0.57 -4.90 38.46
N ARG A 593 -1.33 -4.19 39.30
CA ARG A 593 -2.40 -4.78 40.11
C ARG A 593 -3.67 -5.17 39.32
N ARG A 594 -3.84 -4.63 38.10
CA ARG A 594 -4.96 -4.96 37.19
C ARG A 594 -4.68 -6.15 36.27
N ARG A 595 -3.43 -6.67 36.22
CA ARG A 595 -2.98 -7.69 35.23
C ARG A 595 -3.36 -9.15 35.54
N ASN A 596 -3.64 -9.53 36.79
CA ASN A 596 -3.75 -10.96 37.17
C ASN A 596 -5.13 -11.63 36.93
N PHE A 597 -6.03 -11.05 36.13
CA PHE A 597 -7.42 -11.54 35.94
C PHE A 597 -7.82 -12.16 34.57
N PRO A 598 -7.09 -12.05 33.44
CA PRO A 598 -7.60 -12.52 32.13
C PRO A 598 -7.11 -13.88 31.62
N GLU A 599 -5.98 -14.45 32.10
CA GLU A 599 -5.42 -15.70 31.56
C GLU A 599 -6.31 -16.92 31.81
N ASP A 600 -6.98 -16.96 32.96
CA ASP A 600 -7.92 -18.00 33.36
C ASP A 600 -9.18 -18.08 32.48
N ARG A 601 -9.54 -16.99 31.78
CA ARG A 601 -10.75 -16.97 30.94
C ARG A 601 -10.49 -17.62 29.57
N HIS A 602 -9.31 -17.43 28.99
CA HIS A 602 -8.99 -17.96 27.66
C HIS A 602 -8.88 -19.49 27.66
N LEU A 603 -8.19 -20.05 28.67
CA LEU A 603 -8.08 -21.50 28.86
C LEU A 603 -9.45 -22.15 29.09
N LYS A 604 -10.37 -21.44 29.78
CA LYS A 604 -11.75 -21.91 29.98
C LYS A 604 -12.57 -21.92 28.68
N VAL A 605 -12.36 -20.97 27.77
CA VAL A 605 -13.07 -20.93 26.47
C VAL A 605 -12.59 -22.06 25.54
N GLU A 606 -11.29 -22.32 25.45
CA GLU A 606 -10.75 -23.40 24.61
C GLU A 606 -11.13 -24.79 25.13
N ALA A 607 -11.10 -25.00 26.45
CA ALA A 607 -11.56 -26.24 27.07
C ALA A 607 -13.08 -26.46 26.87
N ALA A 608 -13.88 -25.39 26.89
CA ALA A 608 -15.31 -25.46 26.61
C ALA A 608 -15.59 -25.83 25.15
N LYS A 609 -14.79 -25.36 24.19
CA LYS A 609 -14.93 -25.67 22.76
C LYS A 609 -14.66 -27.15 22.47
N LYS A 610 -13.56 -27.71 22.99
CA LYS A 610 -13.23 -29.15 22.84
C LYS A 610 -14.30 -30.05 23.45
N LYS A 611 -14.79 -29.70 24.64
CA LYS A 611 -15.88 -30.44 25.32
C LYS A 611 -17.21 -30.37 24.57
N ALA A 612 -17.47 -29.29 23.83
CA ALA A 612 -18.65 -29.17 22.98
C ALA A 612 -18.54 -30.05 21.73
N GLU A 613 -17.37 -30.12 21.10
CA GLU A 613 -17.10 -30.98 19.93
C GLU A 613 -17.20 -32.48 20.27
N GLU A 614 -16.68 -32.92 21.42
CA GLU A 614 -16.81 -34.31 21.90
C GLU A 614 -18.27 -34.71 22.18
N LYS A 615 -19.06 -33.80 22.77
CA LYS A 615 -20.50 -34.02 22.98
C LYS A 615 -21.27 -34.08 21.66
N LYS A 616 -20.83 -33.35 20.64
CA LYS A 616 -21.42 -33.38 19.30
C LYS A 616 -21.19 -34.74 18.64
N LYS A 617 -19.96 -35.25 18.68
CA LYS A 617 -19.59 -36.56 18.12
C LYS A 617 -20.33 -37.72 18.80
N THR A 618 -20.41 -37.73 20.13
CA THR A 618 -21.17 -38.76 20.86
C THR A 618 -22.68 -38.71 20.58
N ARG A 619 -23.24 -37.51 20.34
CA ARG A 619 -24.64 -37.36 19.90
C ARG A 619 -24.87 -37.93 18.50
N TRP A 620 -23.94 -37.71 17.58
CA TRP A 620 -23.99 -38.26 16.22
C TRP A 620 -23.89 -39.79 16.21
N GLU A 621 -22.93 -40.34 16.97
CA GLU A 621 -22.75 -41.79 17.13
C GLU A 621 -23.99 -42.45 17.75
N ALA A 622 -24.63 -41.82 18.74
CA ALA A 622 -25.86 -42.33 19.35
C ALA A 622 -27.07 -42.37 18.39
N HIS A 623 -27.06 -41.58 17.32
CA HIS A 623 -28.12 -41.52 16.30
C HIS A 623 -27.70 -42.20 14.98
N GLY A 624 -26.54 -42.85 14.92
CA GLY A 624 -26.03 -43.53 13.73
C GLY A 624 -25.61 -42.61 12.58
N TYR A 625 -25.43 -41.30 12.83
CA TYR A 625 -25.01 -40.32 11.82
C TYR A 625 -23.48 -40.26 11.70
N HIS A 626 -22.97 -40.39 10.48
CA HIS A 626 -21.55 -40.19 10.17
C HIS A 626 -21.43 -38.97 9.25
N SER A 627 -20.60 -37.99 9.62
CA SER A 627 -20.40 -36.80 8.80
C SER A 627 -19.73 -37.16 7.48
N LEU A 628 -20.26 -36.61 6.38
CA LEU A 628 -19.71 -36.72 5.03
C LEU A 628 -18.74 -35.56 4.72
N SER A 629 -18.41 -34.73 5.71
CA SER A 629 -17.49 -33.60 5.57
C SER A 629 -16.04 -34.08 5.40
N VAL A 630 -15.36 -33.56 4.38
CA VAL A 630 -13.94 -33.82 4.13
C VAL A 630 -13.10 -33.08 5.18
N GLN A 631 -12.21 -33.80 5.87
CA GLN A 631 -11.29 -33.21 6.85
C GLN A 631 -10.30 -32.26 6.18
N ASP A 632 -9.80 -31.28 6.94
CA ASP A 632 -8.82 -30.33 6.43
C ASP A 632 -7.54 -31.07 6.01
N PRO A 633 -7.01 -30.83 4.79
CA PRO A 633 -5.78 -31.46 4.34
C PRO A 633 -4.60 -31.01 5.21
N LEU A 634 -3.69 -31.95 5.51
CA LEU A 634 -2.42 -31.62 6.18
C LEU A 634 -1.61 -30.64 5.30
N PRO A 635 -0.84 -29.70 5.89
CA PRO A 635 -0.04 -28.77 5.11
C PRO A 635 0.93 -29.55 4.23
N VAL A 636 0.84 -29.36 2.91
CA VAL A 636 1.77 -29.96 1.96
C VAL A 636 3.01 -29.08 1.89
N ASP A 637 4.19 -29.65 2.16
CA ASP A 637 5.48 -28.97 1.99
C ASP A 637 5.64 -28.53 0.53
N GLY A 638 6.03 -27.27 0.32
CA GLY A 638 5.98 -26.55 -0.96
C GLY A 638 6.93 -27.01 -2.08
N ASP A 639 7.41 -28.25 -2.05
CA ASP A 639 8.47 -28.76 -2.93
C ASP A 639 8.01 -29.80 -3.98
N MET A 640 6.70 -29.99 -4.17
CA MET A 640 6.15 -30.82 -5.26
C MET A 640 5.07 -30.11 -6.07
N MET A 641 5.46 -29.10 -6.84
CA MET A 641 4.61 -28.61 -7.94
C MET A 641 4.72 -29.59 -9.11
N SER A 642 3.65 -30.36 -9.37
CA SER A 642 3.57 -31.21 -10.56
C SER A 642 3.00 -30.41 -11.74
N ASP A 643 3.70 -30.40 -12.88
CA ASP A 643 3.30 -29.74 -14.14
C ASP A 643 2.04 -30.36 -14.81
N SER A 644 1.36 -31.30 -14.14
CA SER A 644 0.25 -32.08 -14.70
C SER A 644 -1.15 -31.48 -14.50
N GLY A 645 -1.30 -30.42 -13.69
CA GLY A 645 -2.59 -29.79 -13.40
C GLY A 645 -3.07 -28.87 -14.52
N SER A 646 -4.27 -29.11 -15.07
CA SER A 646 -4.83 -28.28 -16.15
C SER A 646 -6.30 -27.91 -15.90
N VAL A 647 -6.68 -26.66 -16.18
CA VAL A 647 -8.07 -26.19 -16.19
C VAL A 647 -8.56 -26.13 -17.65
N LEU A 648 -9.63 -26.84 -17.97
CA LEU A 648 -10.18 -26.98 -19.32
C LEU A 648 -11.61 -26.43 -19.39
N PHE A 649 -11.90 -25.66 -20.42
CA PHE A 649 -13.24 -25.10 -20.65
C PHE A 649 -13.99 -25.94 -21.66
N VAL A 650 -15.16 -26.45 -21.28
CA VAL A 650 -15.93 -27.39 -22.11
C VAL A 650 -17.38 -26.93 -22.28
N TYR A 651 -17.93 -27.15 -23.47
CA TYR A 651 -19.34 -26.90 -23.75
C TYR A 651 -20.18 -28.14 -23.42
N GLY A 652 -21.21 -28.00 -22.60
CA GLY A 652 -22.14 -29.10 -22.31
C GLY A 652 -22.72 -29.09 -20.90
N ASP A 653 -23.22 -30.25 -20.48
CA ASP A 653 -23.81 -30.45 -19.15
C ASP A 653 -22.78 -31.00 -18.17
N CYS A 654 -22.57 -30.28 -17.07
CA CYS A 654 -21.64 -30.66 -16.00
C CYS A 654 -22.06 -31.94 -15.26
N THR A 655 -23.32 -32.36 -15.38
CA THR A 655 -23.86 -33.57 -14.74
C THR A 655 -23.67 -34.85 -15.56
N ASP A 656 -23.17 -34.74 -16.81
CA ASP A 656 -22.86 -35.89 -17.68
C ASP A 656 -21.39 -35.85 -18.16
N PRO A 657 -20.43 -36.23 -17.29
CA PRO A 657 -19.00 -36.20 -17.62
C PRO A 657 -18.61 -37.22 -18.71
N SER A 658 -19.48 -38.18 -19.02
CA SER A 658 -19.24 -39.27 -19.98
C SER A 658 -19.00 -38.80 -21.43
N LYS A 659 -19.43 -37.58 -21.78
CA LYS A 659 -19.19 -36.97 -23.11
C LYS A 659 -17.77 -36.42 -23.29
N VAL A 660 -17.01 -36.24 -22.21
CA VAL A 660 -15.69 -35.59 -22.20
C VAL A 660 -14.59 -36.58 -21.84
N CYS A 661 -14.82 -37.43 -20.83
CA CYS A 661 -13.89 -38.47 -20.40
C CYS A 661 -14.66 -39.78 -20.17
N LEU A 662 -14.36 -40.82 -20.95
CA LEU A 662 -15.07 -42.11 -20.93
C LEU A 662 -14.50 -43.11 -19.90
N SER A 663 -13.36 -42.83 -19.25
CA SER A 663 -12.64 -43.82 -18.43
C SER A 663 -11.97 -43.30 -17.14
N GLU A 664 -12.11 -42.02 -16.79
CA GLU A 664 -11.57 -41.45 -15.53
C GLU A 664 -12.72 -41.27 -14.51
N PRO A 665 -12.48 -41.52 -13.21
CA PRO A 665 -13.50 -41.27 -12.19
C PRO A 665 -13.71 -39.76 -12.01
N ALA A 666 -14.93 -39.32 -11.67
CA ALA A 666 -15.33 -37.91 -11.77
C ALA A 666 -15.96 -37.38 -10.48
N VAL A 667 -15.63 -36.13 -10.12
CA VAL A 667 -16.20 -35.37 -9.00
C VAL A 667 -16.99 -34.18 -9.54
N ILE A 668 -18.30 -34.16 -9.34
CA ILE A 668 -19.18 -33.04 -9.71
C ILE A 668 -19.20 -32.03 -8.56
N PHE A 669 -18.72 -30.82 -8.79
CA PHE A 669 -18.63 -29.77 -7.76
C PHE A 669 -19.79 -28.77 -7.88
N SER A 670 -20.51 -28.55 -6.78
CA SER A 670 -21.66 -27.64 -6.69
C SER A 670 -21.61 -26.76 -5.45
N CYS A 671 -21.98 -25.49 -5.58
CA CYS A 671 -22.07 -24.54 -4.47
C CYS A 671 -23.48 -24.54 -3.87
N ILE A 672 -23.57 -24.67 -2.54
CA ILE A 672 -24.82 -24.73 -1.78
C ILE A 672 -24.86 -23.71 -0.63
N ASP A 673 -26.07 -23.44 -0.14
CA ASP A 673 -26.31 -22.62 1.06
C ASP A 673 -26.36 -23.49 2.33
N ASN A 674 -26.43 -22.86 3.50
CA ASN A 674 -26.61 -23.53 4.79
C ASN A 674 -28.08 -23.48 5.27
N SER A 675 -29.04 -23.37 4.34
CA SER A 675 -30.46 -23.17 4.67
C SER A 675 -31.14 -24.45 5.16
N GLY A 676 -30.64 -25.62 4.76
CA GLY A 676 -31.22 -26.92 5.05
C GLY A 676 -32.42 -27.32 4.19
N ASN A 677 -32.85 -26.47 3.24
CA ASN A 677 -33.90 -26.78 2.28
C ASN A 677 -33.29 -26.97 0.88
N TRP A 678 -33.59 -28.07 0.21
CA TRP A 678 -33.12 -28.28 -1.15
C TRP A 678 -33.75 -27.27 -2.14
N GLY A 679 -32.93 -26.68 -3.00
CA GLY A 679 -33.38 -25.68 -3.97
C GLY A 679 -34.14 -26.28 -5.16
N HIS A 680 -34.84 -25.41 -5.92
CA HIS A 680 -35.48 -25.76 -7.19
C HIS A 680 -34.83 -24.97 -8.34
N GLY A 681 -34.62 -25.64 -9.48
CA GLY A 681 -34.11 -25.04 -10.72
C GLY A 681 -32.66 -25.36 -11.07
N GLY A 682 -32.39 -25.46 -12.37
CA GLY A 682 -31.04 -25.57 -12.94
C GLY A 682 -30.26 -26.78 -12.41
N MET A 683 -29.14 -26.52 -11.75
CA MET A 683 -28.23 -27.55 -11.21
C MET A 683 -28.85 -28.37 -10.06
N PHE A 684 -29.73 -27.77 -9.24
CA PHE A 684 -30.37 -28.48 -8.12
C PHE A 684 -31.33 -29.56 -8.60
N ASP A 685 -32.11 -29.27 -9.66
CA ASP A 685 -33.00 -30.25 -10.28
C ASP A 685 -32.21 -31.33 -11.04
N ALA A 686 -31.08 -30.95 -11.65
CA ALA A 686 -30.21 -31.89 -12.36
C ALA A 686 -29.54 -32.89 -11.40
N LEU A 687 -29.03 -32.41 -10.26
CA LEU A 687 -28.45 -33.26 -9.21
C LEU A 687 -29.49 -34.17 -8.54
N ALA A 688 -30.71 -33.68 -8.30
CA ALA A 688 -31.80 -34.49 -7.75
C ALA A 688 -32.25 -35.60 -8.71
N LYS A 689 -32.22 -35.36 -10.03
CA LYS A 689 -32.47 -36.39 -11.06
C LYS A 689 -31.34 -37.41 -11.16
N LEU A 690 -30.12 -37.02 -10.80
CA LEU A 690 -28.93 -37.87 -10.92
C LEU A 690 -28.83 -38.88 -9.79
N SER A 691 -29.21 -38.51 -8.56
CA SER A 691 -29.50 -39.49 -7.50
C SER A 691 -30.38 -38.87 -6.41
N ALA A 692 -31.39 -39.63 -5.95
CA ALA A 692 -32.26 -39.21 -4.84
C ALA A 692 -31.51 -39.10 -3.50
N SER A 693 -30.35 -39.76 -3.38
CA SER A 693 -29.52 -39.71 -2.17
C SER A 693 -28.86 -38.36 -1.90
N ILE A 694 -28.75 -37.46 -2.90
CA ILE A 694 -28.09 -36.16 -2.75
C ILE A 694 -28.95 -35.20 -1.90
N PRO A 695 -30.23 -34.95 -2.25
CA PRO A 695 -31.14 -34.20 -1.38
C PRO A 695 -31.22 -34.77 0.04
N ASP A 696 -31.38 -36.09 0.18
CA ASP A 696 -31.51 -36.76 1.49
C ASP A 696 -30.24 -36.62 2.36
N ALA A 697 -29.06 -36.56 1.74
CA ALA A 697 -27.81 -36.34 2.47
C ALA A 697 -27.69 -34.88 2.95
N TYR A 698 -28.11 -33.91 2.13
CA TYR A 698 -28.12 -32.49 2.50
C TYR A 698 -29.12 -32.19 3.62
N GLU A 699 -30.32 -32.75 3.55
CA GLU A 699 -31.34 -32.59 4.60
C GLU A 699 -30.89 -33.21 5.93
N ARG A 700 -30.31 -34.42 5.90
CA ARG A 700 -29.73 -35.04 7.11
C ARG A 700 -28.57 -34.22 7.68
N ALA A 701 -27.69 -33.66 6.84
CA ALA A 701 -26.61 -32.80 7.31
C ALA A 701 -27.15 -31.54 8.03
N SER A 702 -28.27 -30.99 7.55
CA SER A 702 -28.96 -29.89 8.21
C SER A 702 -29.56 -30.29 9.57
N GLU A 703 -30.27 -31.43 9.63
CA GLU A 703 -30.87 -31.94 10.87
C GLU A 703 -29.85 -32.10 12.00
N PHE A 704 -28.63 -32.52 11.65
CA PHE A 704 -27.53 -32.73 12.59
C PHE A 704 -26.61 -31.50 12.78
N GLN A 705 -26.98 -30.34 12.24
CA GLN A 705 -26.20 -29.08 12.30
C GLN A 705 -24.75 -29.28 11.83
N ASP A 706 -24.61 -29.91 10.67
CA ASP A 706 -23.33 -30.25 10.04
C ASP A 706 -23.01 -29.39 8.81
N LEU A 707 -23.82 -28.36 8.54
CA LEU A 707 -23.65 -27.42 7.43
C LEU A 707 -23.02 -26.10 7.93
N HIS A 708 -21.68 -26.02 8.02
CA HIS A 708 -20.98 -24.76 8.31
C HIS A 708 -20.34 -24.19 7.05
N LEU A 709 -20.13 -22.87 7.04
CA LEU A 709 -19.43 -22.20 5.94
C LEU A 709 -17.99 -22.73 5.84
N GLY A 710 -17.58 -23.13 4.63
CA GLY A 710 -16.26 -23.70 4.37
C GLY A 710 -16.18 -25.23 4.51
N ASP A 711 -17.31 -25.90 4.79
CA ASP A 711 -17.41 -27.36 4.78
C ASP A 711 -17.69 -27.90 3.36
N LEU A 712 -17.10 -29.05 3.05
CA LEU A 712 -17.28 -29.77 1.79
C LEU A 712 -17.81 -31.17 2.07
N HIS A 713 -19.03 -31.48 1.62
CA HIS A 713 -19.62 -32.82 1.77
C HIS A 713 -19.42 -33.63 0.49
N LEU A 714 -18.79 -34.80 0.61
CA LEU A 714 -18.54 -35.70 -0.51
C LEU A 714 -19.51 -36.88 -0.48
N ILE A 715 -20.33 -37.01 -1.51
CA ILE A 715 -21.35 -38.07 -1.63
C ILE A 715 -20.94 -38.99 -2.79
N ARG A 716 -20.77 -40.29 -2.51
CA ARG A 716 -20.51 -41.30 -3.53
C ARG A 716 -21.82 -41.76 -4.16
N ILE A 717 -21.91 -41.73 -5.49
CA ILE A 717 -23.05 -42.26 -6.23
C ILE A 717 -22.71 -43.71 -6.61
N ASN A 718 -23.49 -44.66 -6.10
CA ASN A 718 -23.45 -46.05 -6.54
C ASN A 718 -24.74 -46.32 -7.30
N GLU A 719 -24.70 -46.32 -8.64
CA GLU A 719 -25.81 -46.86 -9.43
C GLU A 719 -25.33 -47.77 -10.57
N ASP A 720 -25.80 -49.02 -10.50
CA ASP A 720 -25.61 -50.14 -11.45
C ASP A 720 -26.35 -49.97 -12.80
N CYS A 721 -26.68 -48.74 -13.22
CA CYS A 721 -27.68 -48.54 -14.28
C CYS A 721 -27.14 -48.12 -15.66
N LYS A 722 -25.82 -47.94 -15.84
CA LYS A 722 -25.23 -47.68 -17.18
C LYS A 722 -23.82 -48.26 -17.35
N GLY A 723 -23.68 -49.58 -17.39
CA GLY A 723 -22.62 -50.32 -18.12
C GLY A 723 -21.13 -49.96 -18.00
N ASN A 724 -20.72 -48.92 -17.27
CA ASN A 724 -19.37 -48.41 -17.13
C ASN A 724 -19.02 -48.35 -15.63
N ASN A 725 -18.00 -49.10 -15.26
CA ASN A 725 -17.63 -49.44 -13.89
C ASN A 725 -16.85 -48.34 -13.14
N THR A 726 -17.09 -47.05 -13.45
CA THR A 726 -16.30 -45.91 -12.92
C THR A 726 -17.04 -45.18 -11.80
N PRO A 727 -16.45 -45.02 -10.59
CA PRO A 727 -17.10 -44.34 -9.47
C PRO A 727 -17.24 -42.83 -9.71
N TRP A 728 -18.41 -42.28 -9.38
CA TRP A 728 -18.71 -40.83 -9.44
C TRP A 728 -19.00 -40.28 -8.04
N TRP A 729 -18.52 -39.07 -7.77
CA TRP A 729 -18.79 -38.35 -6.53
C TRP A 729 -19.44 -36.99 -6.80
N VAL A 730 -20.27 -36.53 -5.86
CA VAL A 730 -20.77 -35.16 -5.81
C VAL A 730 -20.17 -34.46 -4.61
N ALA A 731 -19.51 -33.34 -4.85
CA ALA A 731 -18.94 -32.48 -3.83
C ALA A 731 -19.83 -31.25 -3.65
N LEU A 732 -20.51 -31.18 -2.51
CA LEU A 732 -21.37 -30.06 -2.13
C LEU A 732 -20.58 -29.09 -1.23
N ALA A 733 -20.28 -27.91 -1.75
CA ALA A 733 -19.51 -26.87 -1.06
C ALA A 733 -20.43 -25.83 -0.40
N VAL A 734 -20.34 -25.69 0.92
CA VAL A 734 -21.16 -24.73 1.69
C VAL A 734 -20.48 -23.36 1.69
N VAL A 735 -20.90 -22.49 0.78
CA VAL A 735 -20.21 -21.21 0.50
C VAL A 735 -21.15 -19.99 0.62
N GLN A 736 -22.46 -20.23 0.78
CA GLN A 736 -23.45 -19.17 0.95
C GLN A 736 -24.12 -19.23 2.32
N SER A 737 -24.23 -18.06 2.95
CA SER A 737 -24.95 -17.90 4.22
C SER A 737 -26.41 -17.55 3.96
N TYR A 738 -27.30 -18.29 4.60
CA TYR A 738 -28.74 -18.06 4.60
C TYR A 738 -29.15 -17.40 5.90
N ASN A 739 -29.84 -16.26 5.82
CA ASN A 739 -30.38 -15.58 6.99
C ASN A 739 -31.83 -15.11 6.73
N PRO A 740 -32.84 -15.72 7.37
CA PRO A 740 -34.25 -15.40 7.13
C PRO A 740 -34.64 -14.00 7.60
N ARG A 741 -33.80 -13.31 8.40
CA ARG A 741 -34.06 -11.96 8.90
C ARG A 741 -33.59 -10.84 7.96
N ARG A 742 -32.90 -11.16 6.85
CA ARG A 742 -32.37 -10.16 5.90
C ARG A 742 -33.34 -9.93 4.73
N LYS A 743 -33.32 -8.71 4.17
CA LYS A 743 -34.09 -8.31 2.97
C LYS A 743 -33.77 -9.15 1.73
N VAL A 744 -32.50 -9.53 1.57
CA VAL A 744 -32.05 -10.55 0.62
C VAL A 744 -31.61 -11.75 1.46
N PRO A 745 -32.30 -12.89 1.39
CA PRO A 745 -32.12 -13.98 2.34
C PRO A 745 -30.83 -14.78 2.12
N ARG A 746 -30.23 -14.73 0.93
CA ARG A 746 -28.94 -15.37 0.58
C ARG A 746 -27.85 -14.33 0.43
N SER A 747 -26.67 -14.59 0.99
CA SER A 747 -25.47 -13.78 0.73
C SER A 747 -24.81 -14.15 -0.59
N ASP A 748 -23.95 -13.26 -1.08
CA ASP A 748 -23.00 -13.57 -2.16
C ASP A 748 -22.08 -14.73 -1.75
N ILE A 749 -21.44 -15.35 -2.75
CA ILE A 749 -20.50 -16.45 -2.58
C ILE A 749 -19.25 -15.94 -1.86
N SER A 750 -18.95 -16.49 -0.69
CA SER A 750 -17.76 -16.15 0.09
C SER A 750 -16.49 -16.75 -0.54
N ILE A 751 -15.63 -15.91 -1.10
CA ILE A 751 -14.35 -16.33 -1.71
C ILE A 751 -13.43 -17.11 -0.74
N PRO A 752 -13.23 -16.72 0.54
CA PRO A 752 -12.35 -17.48 1.44
C PRO A 752 -12.92 -18.88 1.77
N ASP A 753 -14.24 -19.00 1.88
CA ASP A 753 -14.89 -20.29 2.14
C ASP A 753 -14.85 -21.17 0.87
N LEU A 754 -14.95 -20.57 -0.31
CA LEU A 754 -14.77 -21.23 -1.59
C LEU A 754 -13.34 -21.76 -1.75
N GLU A 755 -12.33 -20.98 -1.36
CA GLU A 755 -10.92 -21.38 -1.38
C GLU A 755 -10.70 -22.63 -0.51
N CYS A 756 -11.26 -22.64 0.70
CA CYS A 756 -11.22 -23.81 1.60
C CYS A 756 -11.87 -25.04 0.96
N CYS A 757 -13.08 -24.89 0.40
CA CYS A 757 -13.79 -25.98 -0.27
C CYS A 757 -13.05 -26.50 -1.51
N LEU A 758 -12.45 -25.63 -2.32
CA LEU A 758 -11.68 -26.01 -3.51
C LEU A 758 -10.40 -26.77 -3.14
N SER A 759 -9.73 -26.37 -2.05
CA SER A 759 -8.58 -27.11 -1.52
C SER A 759 -8.98 -28.53 -1.11
N LYS A 760 -10.06 -28.67 -0.33
CA LYS A 760 -10.61 -29.99 0.09
C LYS A 760 -11.05 -30.84 -1.09
N ALA A 761 -11.70 -30.25 -2.09
CA ALA A 761 -12.18 -30.95 -3.28
C ALA A 761 -11.01 -31.45 -4.13
N SER A 762 -9.98 -30.63 -4.30
CA SER A 762 -8.80 -30.97 -5.09
C SER A 762 -7.94 -32.04 -4.41
N PHE A 763 -7.80 -31.97 -3.08
CA PHE A 763 -7.16 -33.02 -2.29
C PHE A 763 -7.87 -34.37 -2.43
N SER A 764 -9.20 -34.39 -2.25
CA SER A 764 -9.98 -35.63 -2.37
C SER A 764 -10.01 -36.17 -3.80
N ALA A 765 -9.99 -35.29 -4.81
CA ALA A 765 -9.88 -35.68 -6.20
C ALA A 765 -8.52 -36.31 -6.51
N ALA A 766 -7.43 -35.79 -5.94
CA ALA A 766 -6.09 -36.37 -6.08
C ALA A 766 -5.99 -37.76 -5.44
N GLU A 767 -6.52 -37.94 -4.22
CA GLU A 767 -6.55 -39.26 -3.55
C GLU A 767 -7.29 -40.32 -4.37
N ASN A 768 -8.37 -39.92 -5.05
CA ASN A 768 -9.21 -40.81 -5.85
C ASN A 768 -8.84 -40.84 -7.34
N SER A 769 -7.76 -40.16 -7.75
CA SER A 769 -7.34 -40.01 -9.16
C SER A 769 -8.49 -39.56 -10.08
N ALA A 770 -9.31 -38.62 -9.60
CA ALA A 770 -10.55 -38.19 -10.23
C ALA A 770 -10.45 -36.79 -10.84
N SER A 771 -11.20 -36.55 -11.93
CA SER A 771 -11.34 -35.22 -12.53
C SER A 771 -12.46 -34.42 -11.86
N ILE A 772 -12.31 -33.10 -11.76
CA ILE A 772 -13.34 -32.21 -11.18
C ILE A 772 -14.16 -31.58 -12.31
N HIS A 773 -15.49 -31.65 -12.22
CA HIS A 773 -16.43 -31.08 -13.18
C HIS A 773 -17.32 -30.05 -12.48
N MET A 774 -17.32 -28.80 -12.96
CA MET A 774 -18.08 -27.72 -12.31
C MET A 774 -18.71 -26.75 -13.30
N PRO A 775 -19.85 -26.10 -12.95
CA PRO A 775 -20.38 -24.99 -13.72
C PRO A 775 -19.56 -23.72 -13.50
N ARG A 776 -19.73 -22.73 -14.38
CA ARG A 776 -19.14 -21.40 -14.18
C ARG A 776 -19.76 -20.67 -12.98
N ILE A 777 -18.98 -20.44 -11.94
CA ILE A 777 -19.39 -19.76 -10.69
C ILE A 777 -19.30 -18.23 -10.85
N GLY A 778 -20.28 -17.48 -10.34
CA GLY A 778 -20.19 -16.01 -10.26
C GLY A 778 -20.51 -15.21 -11.54
N TYR A 779 -21.01 -15.85 -12.60
CA TYR A 779 -21.41 -15.17 -13.85
C TYR A 779 -22.94 -15.05 -13.96
N GLN A 780 -23.60 -14.49 -12.94
CA GLN A 780 -25.07 -14.31 -12.97
C GLN A 780 -25.49 -12.91 -13.43
N ASP A 781 -24.69 -11.89 -13.15
CA ASP A 781 -24.91 -10.51 -13.62
C ASP A 781 -23.64 -9.94 -14.26
N GLY A 782 -23.76 -9.20 -15.36
CA GLY A 782 -22.64 -8.68 -16.16
C GLY A 782 -21.69 -7.70 -15.43
N SER A 783 -21.88 -7.46 -14.14
CA SER A 783 -21.07 -6.59 -13.28
C SER A 783 -19.81 -7.26 -12.69
N ASP A 784 -19.75 -8.59 -12.60
CA ASP A 784 -18.76 -9.29 -11.74
C ASP A 784 -17.68 -10.08 -12.49
N ARG A 785 -17.10 -9.50 -13.56
CA ARG A 785 -15.92 -10.09 -14.23
C ARG A 785 -14.73 -10.30 -13.30
N SER A 786 -14.55 -9.45 -12.28
CA SER A 786 -13.45 -9.51 -11.31
C SER A 786 -13.53 -10.71 -10.37
N GLN A 787 -14.73 -11.13 -9.99
CA GLN A 787 -14.94 -12.30 -9.14
C GLN A 787 -14.54 -13.57 -9.90
N TRP A 788 -14.90 -13.67 -11.18
CA TRP A 788 -14.51 -14.81 -12.03
C TRP A 788 -13.00 -14.98 -12.16
N TYR A 789 -12.24 -13.90 -12.42
CA TYR A 789 -10.78 -14.00 -12.51
C TYR A 789 -10.13 -14.45 -11.20
N THR A 790 -10.70 -14.07 -10.06
CA THR A 790 -10.23 -14.51 -8.73
C THR A 790 -10.48 -16.01 -8.56
N VAL A 791 -11.69 -16.48 -8.91
CA VAL A 791 -12.04 -17.91 -8.88
C VAL A 791 -11.17 -18.71 -9.85
N GLU A 792 -10.95 -18.22 -11.08
CA GLU A 792 -10.12 -18.89 -12.07
C GLU A 792 -8.66 -19.05 -11.60
N ARG A 793 -8.11 -18.03 -10.93
CA ARG A 793 -6.77 -18.12 -10.31
C ARG A 793 -6.73 -19.17 -9.20
N LEU A 794 -7.76 -19.25 -8.37
CA LEU A 794 -7.86 -20.30 -7.33
C LEU A 794 -7.95 -21.69 -7.96
N LEU A 795 -8.73 -21.86 -9.02
CA LEU A 795 -8.85 -23.13 -9.75
C LEU A 795 -7.50 -23.56 -10.34
N ARG A 796 -6.77 -22.65 -11.00
CA ARG A 796 -5.43 -22.94 -11.55
C ARG A 796 -4.42 -23.26 -10.45
N LYS A 797 -4.47 -22.53 -9.33
CA LYS A 797 -3.62 -22.75 -8.14
C LYS A 797 -3.81 -24.18 -7.61
N TYR A 798 -5.04 -24.60 -7.32
CA TYR A 798 -5.28 -25.93 -6.75
C TYR A 798 -5.18 -27.06 -7.75
N ALA A 799 -5.50 -26.83 -9.03
CA ALA A 799 -5.22 -27.79 -10.10
C ALA A 799 -3.72 -28.10 -10.18
N SER A 800 -2.87 -27.08 -10.10
CA SER A 800 -1.40 -27.24 -10.15
C SER A 800 -0.83 -27.86 -8.87
N ILE A 801 -1.30 -27.45 -7.69
CA ILE A 801 -0.82 -27.99 -6.40
C ILE A 801 -1.10 -29.49 -6.29
N TYR A 802 -2.31 -29.93 -6.66
CA TYR A 802 -2.73 -31.32 -6.50
C TYR A 802 -2.62 -32.16 -7.78
N GLY A 803 -2.18 -31.56 -8.90
CA GLY A 803 -2.02 -32.25 -10.19
C GLY A 803 -3.33 -32.76 -10.81
N VAL A 804 -4.47 -32.12 -10.51
CA VAL A 804 -5.82 -32.57 -10.91
C VAL A 804 -6.32 -31.82 -12.15
N LYS A 805 -7.04 -32.52 -13.04
CA LYS A 805 -7.74 -31.90 -14.17
C LYS A 805 -9.09 -31.32 -13.73
N ILE A 806 -9.31 -30.03 -13.99
CA ILE A 806 -10.56 -29.33 -13.67
C ILE A 806 -11.27 -28.91 -14.96
N PHE A 807 -12.51 -29.36 -15.14
CA PHE A 807 -13.37 -29.02 -16.27
C PHE A 807 -14.44 -28.00 -15.86
N VAL A 808 -14.43 -26.83 -16.51
CA VAL A 808 -15.42 -25.77 -16.31
C VAL A 808 -16.41 -25.76 -17.48
N TYR A 809 -17.68 -26.00 -17.18
CA TYR A 809 -18.75 -26.06 -18.17
C TYR A 809 -19.41 -24.69 -18.38
N TYR A 810 -19.64 -24.35 -19.65
CA TYR A 810 -20.38 -23.14 -20.05
C TYR A 810 -21.56 -23.47 -20.98
N TYR A 811 -22.68 -22.80 -20.75
CA TYR A 811 -23.86 -22.83 -21.62
C TYR A 811 -23.95 -21.55 -22.44
N ARG A 812 -24.40 -21.65 -23.69
CA ARG A 812 -24.83 -20.46 -24.46
C ARG A 812 -26.19 -20.05 -23.89
N ARG A 813 -26.29 -18.83 -23.35
CA ARG A 813 -27.61 -18.22 -23.12
C ARG A 813 -28.20 -17.77 -24.45
#